data_AF-A0A504J2H8-F1
#
_entry.id   AF-A0A504J2H8-F1
#
_cell.length_a   1.000
_cell.length_b   1.000
_cell.length_c   1.000
_cell.angle_alpha   90.00
_cell.angle_beta   90.00
_cell.angle_gamma   90.00
#
_symmetry.space_group_name_H-M   'P 1'
#
loop_
_entity.id
_entity.type
_entity.pdbx_description
1 polymer ?
#
loop_
_entity_poly.entity_id
_entity_poly.type
_entity_poly.pdbx_seq_one_letter_code
_entity_poly.pdbx_strand_id
1 'polypeptide(L)'
;MIADISFSKNGDQLYVAARNKGVYKLSNPQTNRTWKKLNLPFSNIFRGYQTVTASPHSNNVVMASVAASSGNNLARLQISFDGGNTWTTKSQTNITNIFTWKDVSRSAGTHTSQIVFDPKDSNKLYYTSWFGLWHTDNWKQSTVHWKNNRARGHEEMVPSGLYAFPKNTKNNTLGINSADYVAIISKNPNSYNNKDVKPLMDDNSKVIKGVDITACEKYPNNFILSSTDKWQSTGGEPNYGALLYTSNGGDSYNRITAFNRNWGRSLVAIASNDPSNFIVVHGNQIHFTKDKGKSFQKANIPNLGNVVENNVFTSHRPLTQDYVSKNTFYLYDRTNGSIYSSTDGGSNWSKKSQTLPAHNINYSKASLKAVPNVAGHLWFNHPINGLYWSENFGTNWTKINNVKKAKSIAIGKERNEGDYPTLYMIGTLNSNPEEAVYRSTDRGKSWVKINNFDSLFLLSNPRYMAADRTVFGKVYIGIEGLGVWQGNDNSSPPLPSSALISDGLYYIESSNNNQRLLARNNEQHSARMHNPGDWNDQKWFFKHLGNNIYTIKNHLTGKYLQVNNNSCDGWVNVVTGNTFQEAHQKWKIIKNKEYYSLIPSNCQSVALDRNKGLIDANVQVWTFDYIDNPNQKWNIFSVGRSKETRIKNTYSIYPNPATHILNIELYIKYDDIKVMNSLGEMVPNIPKQKSTESILTMDVSNLNPGLYFIKISYQKISRTIRFIKK
;
A
#
# COMPACT_ATOMS: atom_id res chain seq x y z
N MET A 1 38.27 -8.03 9.90
CA MET A 1 37.20 -7.09 9.49
C MET A 1 36.92 -6.16 10.66
N ILE A 2 37.10 -4.87 10.44
CA ILE A 2 36.63 -3.81 11.34
C ILE A 2 35.11 -3.73 11.18
N ALA A 3 34.37 -3.77 12.28
CA ALA A 3 32.91 -3.76 12.29
C ALA A 3 32.35 -2.39 12.64
N ASP A 4 33.04 -1.62 13.50
CA ASP A 4 32.60 -0.31 13.98
C ASP A 4 33.79 0.54 14.41
N ILE A 5 33.62 1.85 14.41
CA ILE A 5 34.64 2.85 14.72
C ILE A 5 34.02 4.04 15.44
N SER A 6 34.70 4.58 16.45
CA SER A 6 34.22 5.74 17.19
C SER A 6 35.38 6.62 17.67
N PHE A 7 35.24 7.93 17.49
CA PHE A 7 36.13 8.91 18.11
C PHE A 7 35.62 9.31 19.49
N SER A 8 36.54 9.57 20.41
CA SER A 8 36.24 10.24 21.67
C SER A 8 35.79 11.68 21.45
N LYS A 9 35.17 12.28 22.47
CA LYS A 9 34.73 13.68 22.46
C LYS A 9 35.78 14.66 21.95
N ASN A 10 37.04 14.49 22.36
CA ASN A 10 38.11 15.42 22.01
C ASN A 10 38.80 15.06 20.68
N GLY A 11 38.43 13.93 20.04
CA GLY A 11 39.09 13.43 18.84
C GLY A 11 40.50 12.86 19.06
N ASP A 12 40.96 12.82 20.31
CA ASP A 12 42.29 12.37 20.73
C ASP A 12 42.36 10.85 20.94
N GLN A 13 41.24 10.13 20.85
CA GLN A 13 41.21 8.68 20.98
C GLN A 13 40.29 8.09 19.91
N LEU A 14 40.79 7.07 19.22
CA LEU A 14 40.04 6.32 18.22
C LEU A 14 39.82 4.88 18.71
N TYR A 15 38.57 4.45 18.72
CA TYR A 15 38.17 3.11 19.12
C TYR A 15 37.68 2.32 17.93
N VAL A 16 38.03 1.03 17.88
CA VAL A 16 37.67 0.12 16.79
C VAL A 16 37.18 -1.20 17.35
N ALA A 17 35.98 -1.64 16.95
CA ALA A 17 35.51 -2.99 17.20
C ALA A 17 35.92 -3.89 16.02
N ALA A 18 36.75 -4.88 16.30
CA ALA A 18 37.22 -5.86 15.32
C ALA A 18 36.55 -7.22 15.55
N ARG A 19 35.76 -7.65 14.56
CA ARG A 19 34.97 -8.90 14.64
C ARG A 19 35.88 -10.09 14.99
N ASN A 20 35.51 -10.86 16.01
CA ASN A 20 36.29 -11.98 16.58
C ASN A 20 37.70 -11.64 17.10
N LYS A 21 38.11 -10.37 17.13
CA LYS A 21 39.45 -9.94 17.59
C LYS A 21 39.41 -9.03 18.82
N GLY A 22 38.27 -8.43 19.12
CA GLY A 22 38.05 -7.60 20.32
C GLY A 22 37.91 -6.12 19.98
N VAL A 23 38.09 -5.25 20.98
CA VAL A 23 38.07 -3.80 20.80
C VAL A 23 39.49 -3.25 20.95
N TYR A 24 39.86 -2.29 20.12
CA TYR A 24 41.15 -1.66 20.10
C TYR A 24 41.02 -0.15 20.27
N LYS A 25 42.08 0.48 20.80
CA LYS A 25 42.21 1.92 20.98
C LYS A 25 43.50 2.41 20.35
N LEU A 26 43.44 3.57 19.69
CA LEU A 26 44.59 4.35 19.25
C LEU A 26 44.50 5.74 19.90
N SER A 27 45.44 6.06 20.78
CA SER A 27 45.55 7.39 21.39
C SER A 27 46.31 8.32 20.46
N ASN A 28 45.87 9.57 20.32
CA ASN A 28 46.40 10.60 19.43
C ASN A 28 46.53 10.10 17.98
N PRO A 29 45.44 9.71 17.31
CA PRO A 29 45.47 9.05 16.01
C PRO A 29 46.13 9.87 14.89
N GLN A 30 46.27 11.19 15.08
CA GLN A 30 47.01 12.05 14.16
C GLN A 30 48.51 11.71 14.14
N THR A 31 49.13 11.48 15.31
CA THR A 31 50.59 11.31 15.46
C THR A 31 51.02 9.90 15.82
N ASN A 32 50.15 9.11 16.45
CA ASN A 32 50.45 7.74 16.87
C ASN A 32 49.93 6.72 15.85
N ARG A 33 50.60 5.57 15.76
CA ARG A 33 50.19 4.41 14.93
C ARG A 33 50.11 3.09 15.72
N THR A 34 50.41 3.12 17.02
CA THR A 34 50.43 1.93 17.87
C THR A 34 49.06 1.67 18.50
N TRP A 35 48.45 0.55 18.12
CA TRP A 35 47.15 0.12 18.64
C TRP A 35 47.26 -0.67 19.94
N LYS A 36 46.46 -0.31 20.94
CA LYS A 36 46.30 -1.06 22.19
C LYS A 36 45.02 -1.89 22.13
N LYS A 37 45.13 -3.21 22.29
CA LYS A 37 43.96 -4.08 22.50
C LYS A 37 43.37 -3.82 23.90
N LEU A 38 42.06 -3.64 23.98
CA LEU A 38 41.36 -3.44 25.24
C LEU A 38 40.91 -4.78 25.83
N ASN A 39 40.95 -4.87 27.16
CA ASN A 39 40.61 -6.08 27.90
C ASN A 39 39.15 -6.06 28.34
N LEU A 40 38.25 -6.53 27.47
CA LEU A 40 36.82 -6.63 27.77
C LEU A 40 36.48 -7.97 28.45
N PRO A 41 35.43 -8.00 29.29
CA PRO A 41 35.15 -9.14 30.18
C PRO A 41 34.69 -10.42 29.47
N PHE A 42 34.20 -10.34 28.22
CA PHE A 42 33.78 -11.53 27.48
C PHE A 42 34.76 -11.91 26.36
N SER A 43 35.12 -13.19 26.31
CA SER A 43 35.95 -13.83 25.28
C SER A 43 35.20 -15.01 24.63
N ASN A 44 35.68 -15.50 23.47
CA ASN A 44 35.14 -16.68 22.77
C ASN A 44 33.63 -16.65 22.42
N ILE A 45 33.07 -15.46 22.21
CA ILE A 45 31.67 -15.30 21.83
C ILE A 45 31.48 -15.36 20.31
N PHE A 46 30.37 -15.96 19.86
CA PHE A 46 29.92 -15.92 18.47
C PHE A 46 29.89 -14.47 17.92
N ARG A 47 30.68 -14.20 16.88
CA ARG A 47 30.93 -12.87 16.27
C ARG A 47 31.66 -11.85 17.16
N GLY A 48 31.99 -12.17 18.41
CA GLY A 48 32.75 -11.32 19.32
C GLY A 48 32.08 -9.96 19.58
N TYR A 49 32.85 -8.88 19.42
CA TYR A 49 32.36 -7.50 19.48
C TYR A 49 32.20 -6.96 18.06
N GLN A 50 31.03 -6.38 17.78
CA GLN A 50 30.75 -5.70 16.51
C GLN A 50 30.54 -4.21 16.65
N THR A 51 30.40 -3.69 17.87
CA THR A 51 30.20 -2.26 18.12
C THR A 51 31.06 -1.76 19.26
N VAL A 52 31.54 -0.53 19.12
CA VAL A 52 32.16 0.27 20.18
C VAL A 52 31.76 1.73 19.96
N THR A 53 31.32 2.39 21.02
CA THR A 53 30.94 3.80 20.95
C THR A 53 31.58 4.57 22.09
N ALA A 54 32.32 5.63 21.76
CA ALA A 54 32.82 6.59 22.72
C ALA A 54 31.78 7.70 22.91
N SER A 55 31.69 8.21 24.14
CA SER A 55 30.69 9.22 24.45
C SER A 55 31.03 10.55 23.80
N PRO A 56 30.09 11.21 23.11
CA PRO A 56 30.28 12.59 22.67
C PRO A 56 30.27 13.57 23.86
N HIS A 57 29.87 13.12 25.05
CA HIS A 57 29.73 13.94 26.26
C HIS A 57 30.96 13.90 27.16
N SER A 58 31.76 12.83 27.10
CA SER A 58 32.93 12.61 27.96
C SER A 58 34.03 11.84 27.23
N ASN A 59 35.27 12.32 27.35
CA ASN A 59 36.43 11.66 26.75
C ASN A 59 36.77 10.32 27.41
N ASN A 60 36.26 10.07 28.62
CA ASN A 60 36.59 8.89 29.40
C ASN A 60 35.54 7.78 29.31
N VAL A 61 34.36 8.07 28.75
CA VAL A 61 33.27 7.09 28.70
C VAL A 61 33.27 6.40 27.34
N VAL A 62 33.44 5.08 27.35
CA VAL A 62 33.33 4.23 26.15
C VAL A 62 32.52 2.99 26.47
N MET A 63 31.72 2.54 25.50
CA MET A 63 30.84 1.39 25.63
C MET A 63 31.04 0.39 24.50
N ALA A 64 30.79 -0.88 24.81
CA ALA A 64 30.74 -1.96 23.84
C ALA A 64 29.66 -2.96 24.23
N SER A 65 29.30 -3.84 23.30
CA SER A 65 28.47 -5.00 23.60
C SER A 65 28.83 -6.17 22.69
N VAL A 66 28.56 -7.37 23.17
CA VAL A 66 28.79 -8.61 22.43
C VAL A 66 27.75 -8.76 21.34
N ALA A 67 28.12 -9.35 20.20
CA ALA A 67 27.23 -9.62 19.07
C ALA A 67 26.72 -11.08 19.07
N ALA A 68 26.51 -11.65 20.26
CA ALA A 68 26.09 -13.04 20.42
C ALA A 68 24.74 -13.30 19.73
N SER A 69 24.57 -14.50 19.18
CA SER A 69 23.32 -14.96 18.56
C SER A 69 22.27 -15.44 19.56
N SER A 70 22.62 -15.57 20.84
CA SER A 70 21.73 -16.08 21.89
C SER A 70 21.95 -15.40 23.25
N GLY A 71 20.92 -15.48 24.09
CA GLY A 71 20.85 -14.83 25.38
C GLY A 71 20.38 -13.38 25.29
N ASN A 72 20.38 -12.68 26.42
CA ASN A 72 20.05 -11.25 26.50
C ASN A 72 21.33 -10.41 26.40
N ASN A 73 21.60 -9.81 25.25
CA ASN A 73 22.78 -8.96 25.06
C ASN A 73 22.59 -7.54 25.64
N LEU A 74 21.35 -7.11 25.91
CA LEU A 74 21.09 -5.85 26.61
C LEU A 74 21.62 -5.90 28.06
N ALA A 75 21.64 -7.10 28.66
CA ALA A 75 22.30 -7.40 29.94
C ALA A 75 23.82 -7.67 29.82
N ARG A 76 24.41 -7.36 28.67
CA ARG A 76 25.85 -7.54 28.40
C ARG A 76 26.49 -6.25 27.86
N LEU A 77 25.89 -5.10 28.13
CA LEU A 77 26.49 -3.80 27.85
C LEU A 77 27.71 -3.62 28.76
N GLN A 78 28.90 -3.43 28.18
CA GLN A 78 30.10 -3.07 28.93
C GLN A 78 30.37 -1.58 28.84
N ILE A 79 30.76 -1.01 29.96
CA ILE A 79 31.00 0.43 30.12
C ILE A 79 32.38 0.59 30.75
N SER A 80 33.17 1.49 30.19
CA SER A 80 34.38 2.00 30.79
C SER A 80 34.21 3.48 31.10
N PHE A 81 34.75 3.91 32.24
CA PHE A 81 34.76 5.29 32.71
C PHE A 81 36.17 5.91 32.73
N ASP A 82 37.16 5.19 32.20
CA ASP A 82 38.59 5.55 32.22
C ASP A 82 39.23 5.43 30.82
N GLY A 83 38.42 5.60 29.78
CA GLY A 83 38.88 5.59 28.39
C GLY A 83 39.24 4.20 27.88
N GLY A 84 38.67 3.13 28.45
CA GLY A 84 38.79 1.74 28.00
C GLY A 84 39.79 0.89 28.80
N ASN A 85 40.34 1.39 29.92
CA ASN A 85 41.31 0.65 30.71
C ASN A 85 40.64 -0.40 31.61
N THR A 86 39.54 -0.04 32.27
CA THR A 86 38.70 -0.94 33.07
C THR A 86 37.26 -0.95 32.55
N TRP A 87 36.55 -2.07 32.75
CA TRP A 87 35.22 -2.30 32.20
C TRP A 87 34.28 -2.88 33.26
N THR A 88 33.05 -2.38 33.32
CA THR A 88 31.95 -2.91 34.13
C THR A 88 30.81 -3.37 33.22
N THR A 89 30.19 -4.51 33.52
CA THR A 89 29.04 -5.02 32.78
C THR A 89 27.73 -4.63 33.48
N LYS A 90 26.78 -4.07 32.72
CA LYS A 90 25.39 -3.86 33.18
C LYS A 90 24.57 -5.14 32.97
N SER A 91 24.57 -6.01 33.98
CA SER A 91 23.84 -7.30 33.95
C SER A 91 22.38 -7.20 34.36
N GLN A 92 22.03 -6.24 35.22
CA GLN A 92 20.66 -6.02 35.67
C GLN A 92 19.89 -5.18 34.64
N THR A 93 18.90 -5.79 34.00
CA THR A 93 18.07 -5.11 32.99
C THR A 93 16.60 -5.42 33.15
N ASN A 94 15.76 -4.43 32.85
CA ASN A 94 14.33 -4.60 32.65
C ASN A 94 14.01 -4.28 31.19
N ILE A 95 13.16 -5.09 30.55
CA ILE A 95 12.88 -4.97 29.13
C ILE A 95 11.38 -4.76 28.92
N THR A 96 11.02 -3.69 28.23
CA THR A 96 9.66 -3.43 27.76
C THR A 96 9.61 -3.58 26.24
N ASN A 97 8.91 -4.61 25.77
CA ASN A 97 8.70 -4.88 24.36
C ASN A 97 7.28 -4.52 23.93
N ILE A 98 7.13 -3.59 22.98
CA ILE A 98 5.83 -3.24 22.38
C ILE A 98 5.34 -4.24 21.33
N PHE A 99 6.24 -5.06 20.78
CA PHE A 99 5.95 -6.08 19.77
C PHE A 99 5.57 -7.39 20.45
N THR A 100 4.33 -7.46 20.94
CA THR A 100 3.82 -8.56 21.76
C THR A 100 3.88 -9.93 21.10
N TRP A 101 3.90 -9.98 19.77
CA TRP A 101 3.94 -11.22 19.00
C TRP A 101 5.23 -12.03 19.20
N LYS A 102 6.31 -11.41 19.71
CA LYS A 102 7.59 -12.07 19.98
C LYS A 102 7.96 -11.98 21.45
N ASP A 103 8.20 -13.15 22.07
CA ASP A 103 8.93 -13.20 23.34
C ASP A 103 10.42 -12.90 23.10
N VAL A 104 10.90 -11.84 23.74
CA VAL A 104 12.29 -11.35 23.68
C VAL A 104 13.05 -11.57 24.98
N SER A 105 12.42 -12.09 26.04
CA SER A 105 13.01 -12.19 27.39
C SER A 105 14.38 -12.89 27.41
N ARG A 106 14.59 -13.85 26.51
CA ARG A 106 15.84 -14.63 26.37
C ARG A 106 16.66 -14.31 25.11
N SER A 107 16.23 -13.35 24.30
CA SER A 107 16.86 -13.04 23.00
C SER A 107 16.98 -11.54 22.69
N ALA A 108 16.68 -10.67 23.65
CA ALA A 108 16.76 -9.23 23.46
C ALA A 108 18.19 -8.78 23.16
N GLY A 109 18.33 -7.93 22.14
CA GLY A 109 19.61 -7.41 21.71
C GLY A 109 20.54 -8.43 21.03
N THR A 110 20.10 -9.67 20.75
CA THR A 110 20.97 -10.60 20.00
C THR A 110 21.35 -10.03 18.65
N HIS A 111 22.47 -10.51 18.07
CA HIS A 111 23.00 -9.98 16.82
C HIS A 111 23.12 -8.45 16.82
N THR A 112 23.72 -7.93 17.89
CA THR A 112 23.99 -6.50 18.09
C THR A 112 24.64 -5.89 16.86
N SER A 113 24.01 -4.85 16.34
CA SER A 113 24.55 -4.07 15.23
C SER A 113 25.31 -2.86 15.76
N GLN A 114 24.64 -1.95 16.49
CA GLN A 114 25.25 -0.71 16.93
C GLN A 114 24.70 -0.25 18.28
N ILE A 115 25.54 0.45 19.04
CA ILE A 115 25.15 1.23 20.22
C ILE A 115 25.59 2.66 19.99
N VAL A 116 24.72 3.61 20.30
CA VAL A 116 25.05 5.04 20.20
C VAL A 116 24.48 5.82 21.37
N PHE A 117 25.21 6.85 21.80
CA PHE A 117 24.70 7.86 22.71
C PHE A 117 23.70 8.77 22.00
N ASP A 118 22.72 9.26 22.75
CA ASP A 118 21.99 10.44 22.30
C ASP A 118 22.97 11.63 22.26
N PRO A 119 23.03 12.40 21.15
CA PRO A 119 24.00 13.49 21.03
C PRO A 119 23.68 14.69 21.94
N LYS A 120 22.45 14.80 22.45
CA LYS A 120 22.03 15.91 23.33
C LYS A 120 21.96 15.50 24.80
N ASP A 121 21.64 14.23 25.08
CA ASP A 121 21.44 13.74 26.45
C ASP A 121 22.42 12.63 26.81
N SER A 122 23.36 12.93 27.72
CA SER A 122 24.40 11.99 28.16
C SER A 122 23.87 10.75 28.89
N ASN A 123 22.60 10.71 29.29
CA ASN A 123 21.99 9.58 29.98
C ASN A 123 21.30 8.60 29.03
N LYS A 124 21.07 8.97 27.77
CA LYS A 124 20.29 8.18 26.81
C LYS A 124 21.17 7.37 25.88
N LEU A 125 20.76 6.12 25.61
CA LEU A 125 21.39 5.24 24.63
C LEU A 125 20.36 4.66 23.67
N TYR A 126 20.80 4.42 22.43
CA TYR A 126 20.09 3.61 21.45
C TYR A 126 20.94 2.38 21.13
N TYR A 127 20.26 1.27 20.83
CA TYR A 127 20.84 -0.03 20.61
C TYR A 127 20.08 -0.72 19.49
N THR A 128 20.75 -1.15 18.42
CA THR A 128 20.14 -1.87 17.31
C THR A 128 20.57 -3.33 17.29
N SER A 129 19.63 -4.20 16.91
CA SER A 129 19.81 -5.65 16.85
C SER A 129 18.99 -6.20 15.68
N TRP A 130 19.18 -7.48 15.32
CA TRP A 130 18.42 -8.09 14.21
C TRP A 130 16.89 -7.99 14.33
N PHE A 131 16.36 -7.85 15.56
CA PHE A 131 14.92 -7.76 15.82
C PHE A 131 14.42 -6.31 15.84
N GLY A 132 15.30 -5.34 16.09
CA GLY A 132 14.92 -3.94 16.05
C GLY A 132 15.72 -3.01 16.97
N LEU A 133 15.14 -1.83 17.18
CA LEU A 133 15.71 -0.74 17.96
C LEU A 133 15.24 -0.77 19.42
N TRP A 134 16.21 -0.74 20.33
CA TRP A 134 16.04 -0.57 21.76
C TRP A 134 16.63 0.77 22.20
N HIS A 135 16.10 1.35 23.27
CA HIS A 135 16.67 2.53 23.89
C HIS A 135 16.47 2.50 25.41
N THR A 136 17.30 3.24 26.12
CA THR A 136 17.15 3.52 27.55
C THR A 136 17.23 5.02 27.77
N ASP A 137 16.37 5.54 28.65
CA ASP A 137 16.37 6.95 29.03
C ASP A 137 17.47 7.25 30.07
N ASN A 138 18.01 6.22 30.73
CA ASN A 138 19.06 6.36 31.72
C ASN A 138 19.89 5.06 31.86
N TRP A 139 21.05 5.01 31.19
CA TRP A 139 21.97 3.88 31.29
C TRP A 139 22.78 3.83 32.59
N LYS A 140 22.82 4.93 33.35
CA LYS A 140 23.64 5.05 34.56
C LYS A 140 23.04 4.31 35.76
N GLN A 141 21.73 4.05 35.75
CA GLN A 141 21.03 3.30 36.79
C GLN A 141 21.64 1.91 37.03
N SER A 142 21.53 1.40 38.26
CA SER A 142 21.98 0.05 38.62
C SER A 142 21.28 -1.02 37.77
N THR A 143 19.95 -0.92 37.66
CA THR A 143 19.13 -1.66 36.71
C THR A 143 18.82 -0.78 35.49
N VAL A 144 19.21 -1.22 34.30
CA VAL A 144 18.96 -0.46 33.06
C VAL A 144 17.61 -0.87 32.46
N HIS A 145 16.74 0.12 32.24
CA HIS A 145 15.42 -0.09 31.65
C HIS A 145 15.44 0.12 30.14
N TRP A 146 15.42 -0.97 29.38
CA TRP A 146 15.36 -0.97 27.92
C TRP A 146 13.92 -1.01 27.42
N LYS A 147 13.61 -0.20 26.42
CA LYS A 147 12.29 -0.13 25.76
C LYS A 147 12.48 -0.05 24.26
N ASN A 148 11.49 -0.46 23.48
CA ASN A 148 11.51 -0.34 22.02
C ASN A 148 10.31 0.45 21.46
N ASN A 149 9.64 1.26 22.28
CA ASN A 149 8.51 2.07 21.82
C ASN A 149 8.86 3.08 20.71
N ARG A 150 10.14 3.46 20.56
CA ARG A 150 10.64 4.28 19.45
C ARG A 150 10.80 3.52 18.12
N ALA A 151 10.71 2.20 18.14
CA ALA A 151 10.69 1.37 16.92
C ALA A 151 9.30 1.32 16.27
N ARG A 152 8.29 1.98 16.83
CA ARG A 152 6.93 2.01 16.25
C ARG A 152 6.99 2.60 14.84
N GLY A 153 6.41 1.86 13.88
CA GLY A 153 6.43 2.21 12.45
C GLY A 153 7.63 1.67 11.69
N HIS A 154 8.61 1.03 12.36
CA HIS A 154 9.68 0.29 11.70
C HIS A 154 9.22 -1.15 11.43
N GLU A 155 9.18 -1.53 10.16
CA GLU A 155 8.80 -2.87 9.70
C GLU A 155 9.91 -3.39 8.78
N GLU A 156 10.59 -4.47 9.16
CA GLU A 156 11.74 -5.02 8.40
C GLU A 156 11.56 -6.50 8.03
N MET A 157 10.39 -7.08 8.35
CA MET A 157 10.08 -8.45 7.99
C MET A 157 10.14 -8.63 6.47
N VAL A 158 10.69 -9.74 6.00
CA VAL A 158 10.58 -10.17 4.60
C VAL A 158 9.42 -11.16 4.48
N PRO A 159 8.26 -10.77 3.91
CA PRO A 159 7.17 -11.70 3.69
C PRO A 159 7.55 -12.70 2.61
N SER A 160 7.22 -13.97 2.80
CA SER A 160 7.41 -15.06 1.82
C SER A 160 6.09 -15.57 1.24
N GLY A 161 4.95 -15.06 1.73
CA GLY A 161 3.61 -15.39 1.28
C GLY A 161 2.56 -14.56 2.02
N LEU A 162 1.43 -14.29 1.36
CA LEU A 162 0.27 -13.62 1.95
C LEU A 162 -1.01 -14.39 1.60
N TYR A 163 -1.90 -14.54 2.56
CA TYR A 163 -3.20 -15.20 2.39
C TYR A 163 -4.31 -14.38 3.04
N ALA A 164 -5.30 -13.95 2.26
CA ALA A 164 -6.49 -13.28 2.80
C ALA A 164 -7.56 -14.32 3.13
N PHE A 165 -7.95 -14.40 4.40
CA PHE A 165 -8.95 -15.36 4.85
C PHE A 165 -10.36 -14.94 4.41
N PRO A 166 -11.22 -15.88 3.98
CA PRO A 166 -12.65 -15.62 3.90
C PRO A 166 -13.23 -15.37 5.30
N LYS A 167 -14.49 -14.92 5.35
CA LYS A 167 -15.23 -14.74 6.61
C LYS A 167 -15.16 -16.04 7.44
N ASN A 168 -14.73 -15.91 8.69
CA ASN A 168 -14.52 -17.03 9.61
C ASN A 168 -14.88 -16.63 11.04
N THR A 169 -15.06 -17.59 11.94
CA THR A 169 -15.53 -17.31 13.31
C THR A 169 -14.44 -16.77 14.24
N LYS A 170 -13.17 -16.76 13.79
CA LYS A 170 -12.03 -16.26 14.55
C LYS A 170 -11.61 -14.84 14.16
N ASN A 171 -12.32 -14.24 13.20
CA ASN A 171 -12.01 -12.94 12.62
C ASN A 171 -10.58 -12.85 12.07
N ASN A 172 -10.01 -13.97 11.61
CA ASN A 172 -8.73 -13.94 10.90
C ASN A 172 -8.92 -13.17 9.60
N THR A 173 -8.04 -12.20 9.31
CA THR A 173 -8.10 -11.40 8.08
C THR A 173 -6.95 -11.74 7.15
N LEU A 174 -5.74 -11.87 7.69
CA LEU A 174 -4.52 -12.00 6.89
C LEU A 174 -3.53 -12.98 7.53
N GLY A 175 -3.10 -13.98 6.77
CA GLY A 175 -1.95 -14.82 7.08
C GLY A 175 -0.71 -14.26 6.39
N ILE A 176 0.38 -14.15 7.15
CA ILE A 176 1.67 -13.61 6.66
C ILE A 176 2.74 -14.66 6.92
N ASN A 177 3.28 -15.27 5.87
CA ASN A 177 4.49 -16.09 5.97
C ASN A 177 5.73 -15.17 5.94
N SER A 178 6.80 -15.58 6.61
CA SER A 178 8.04 -14.81 6.68
C SER A 178 9.26 -15.66 6.34
N ALA A 179 10.30 -15.00 5.83
CA ALA A 179 11.62 -15.60 5.72
C ALA A 179 12.24 -15.95 7.08
N ASP A 180 11.78 -15.46 8.23
CA ASP A 180 12.36 -15.81 9.53
C ASP A 180 11.37 -16.37 10.55
N TYR A 181 10.09 -16.35 10.21
CA TYR A 181 9.01 -16.90 11.03
C TYR A 181 8.08 -17.77 10.17
N VAL A 182 7.46 -18.78 10.80
CA VAL A 182 6.53 -19.66 10.08
C VAL A 182 5.33 -18.89 9.54
N ALA A 183 4.63 -18.18 10.42
CA ALA A 183 3.62 -17.21 10.02
C ALA A 183 3.19 -16.31 11.19
N ILE A 184 2.48 -15.24 10.83
CA ILE A 184 1.63 -14.44 11.72
C ILE A 184 0.20 -14.52 11.14
N ILE A 185 -0.78 -14.90 11.97
CA ILE A 185 -2.20 -14.86 11.61
C ILE A 185 -2.82 -13.63 12.25
N SER A 186 -3.07 -12.61 11.44
CA SER A 186 -3.58 -11.32 11.88
C SER A 186 -5.09 -11.25 11.81
N LYS A 187 -5.70 -10.78 12.91
CA LYS A 187 -7.13 -10.43 13.01
C LYS A 187 -7.38 -8.95 12.71
N ASN A 188 -6.39 -8.11 13.00
CA ASN A 188 -6.40 -6.70 12.71
C ASN A 188 -4.97 -6.27 12.34
N PRO A 189 -4.70 -6.09 11.04
CA PRO A 189 -3.37 -5.70 10.57
C PRO A 189 -2.89 -4.32 11.03
N ASN A 190 -3.75 -3.51 11.67
CA ASN A 190 -3.36 -2.24 12.30
C ASN A 190 -2.86 -2.39 13.75
N SER A 191 -2.81 -3.62 14.29
CA SER A 191 -2.38 -3.90 15.65
C SER A 191 -1.36 -5.04 15.68
N TYR A 192 -0.44 -5.00 16.64
CA TYR A 192 0.47 -6.11 16.87
C TYR A 192 -0.31 -7.34 17.33
N ASN A 193 -0.03 -8.49 16.73
CA ASN A 193 -0.60 -9.75 17.18
C ASN A 193 -0.01 -10.16 18.54
N ASN A 194 -0.70 -11.06 19.23
CA ASN A 194 -0.24 -11.53 20.53
C ASN A 194 0.87 -12.57 20.41
N LYS A 195 0.92 -13.37 19.34
CA LYS A 195 1.91 -14.43 19.11
C LYS A 195 2.14 -14.66 17.61
N ASP A 196 3.35 -15.06 17.23
CA ASP A 196 3.58 -15.78 15.96
C ASP A 196 3.12 -17.25 16.08
N VAL A 197 3.19 -18.00 14.98
CA VAL A 197 2.71 -19.40 14.98
C VAL A 197 3.63 -20.32 15.79
N LYS A 198 4.96 -20.09 15.86
CA LYS A 198 5.92 -21.03 16.48
C LYS A 198 5.57 -21.49 17.91
N PRO A 199 5.20 -20.60 18.86
CA PRO A 199 4.83 -21.00 20.22
C PRO A 199 3.45 -21.67 20.33
N LEU A 200 2.70 -21.77 19.23
CA LEU A 200 1.37 -22.38 19.17
C LEU A 200 1.38 -23.78 18.53
N MET A 201 2.55 -24.24 18.10
CA MET A 201 2.73 -25.56 17.49
C MET A 201 3.02 -26.63 18.53
N ASP A 202 2.54 -27.84 18.29
CA ASP A 202 2.99 -29.08 18.94
C ASP A 202 4.34 -29.60 18.40
N ASP A 203 5.14 -28.74 17.76
CA ASP A 203 6.32 -29.12 17.00
C ASP A 203 7.63 -28.64 17.63
N ASN A 204 8.45 -29.60 18.06
CA ASN A 204 9.81 -29.39 18.55
C ASN A 204 10.86 -29.23 17.43
N SER A 205 10.45 -29.26 16.15
CA SER A 205 11.37 -29.14 15.01
C SER A 205 11.97 -27.73 14.85
N LYS A 206 13.03 -27.66 14.03
CA LYS A 206 13.73 -26.42 13.65
C LYS A 206 13.01 -25.62 12.54
N VAL A 207 11.76 -25.96 12.18
CA VAL A 207 11.05 -25.24 11.10
C VAL A 207 10.66 -23.83 11.56
N ILE A 208 11.13 -22.85 10.80
CA ILE A 208 11.00 -21.42 11.14
C ILE A 208 10.78 -20.55 9.90
N LYS A 209 10.79 -21.11 8.69
CA LYS A 209 10.75 -20.35 7.43
C LYS A 209 9.39 -20.57 6.77
N GLY A 210 8.51 -19.59 6.82
CA GLY A 210 7.17 -19.70 6.23
C GLY A 210 7.22 -19.82 4.71
N VAL A 211 6.32 -20.61 4.12
CA VAL A 211 6.26 -20.83 2.67
C VAL A 211 4.89 -20.48 2.10
N ASP A 212 3.83 -21.06 2.64
CA ASP A 212 2.49 -20.95 2.08
C ASP A 212 1.41 -21.15 3.14
N ILE A 213 0.23 -20.57 2.91
CA ILE A 213 -0.97 -20.71 3.75
C ILE A 213 -2.16 -20.91 2.83
N THR A 214 -3.04 -21.86 3.15
CA THR A 214 -4.34 -22.00 2.50
C THR A 214 -5.41 -22.50 3.46
N ALA A 215 -6.65 -22.04 3.30
CA ALA A 215 -7.81 -22.43 4.11
C ALA A 215 -8.90 -23.10 3.26
N CYS A 216 -9.64 -24.02 3.88
CA CYS A 216 -10.81 -24.63 3.27
C CYS A 216 -11.92 -23.58 3.14
N GLU A 217 -12.42 -23.37 1.93
CA GLU A 217 -13.36 -22.27 1.66
C GLU A 217 -14.65 -22.38 2.49
N LYS A 218 -15.25 -23.58 2.51
CA LYS A 218 -16.47 -23.86 3.26
C LYS A 218 -16.25 -23.89 4.77
N TYR A 219 -15.05 -24.25 5.23
CA TYR A 219 -14.72 -24.39 6.65
C TYR A 219 -13.43 -23.64 7.01
N PRO A 220 -13.43 -22.31 6.97
CA PRO A 220 -12.19 -21.51 6.92
C PRO A 220 -11.39 -21.41 8.22
N ASN A 221 -11.92 -21.98 9.31
CA ASN A 221 -11.13 -22.24 10.52
C ASN A 221 -10.17 -23.43 10.35
N ASN A 222 -10.30 -24.19 9.26
CA ASN A 222 -9.40 -25.27 8.89
C ASN A 222 -8.44 -24.77 7.83
N PHE A 223 -7.16 -24.66 8.18
CA PHE A 223 -6.13 -24.21 7.26
C PHE A 223 -4.79 -24.90 7.51
N ILE A 224 -3.97 -24.89 6.46
CA ILE A 224 -2.66 -25.54 6.41
C ILE A 224 -1.61 -24.47 6.20
N LEU A 225 -0.48 -24.62 6.90
CA LEU A 225 0.73 -23.85 6.69
C LEU A 225 1.85 -24.77 6.23
N SER A 226 2.59 -24.31 5.23
CA SER A 226 3.83 -24.93 4.79
C SER A 226 5.01 -24.11 5.28
N SER A 227 6.06 -24.79 5.74
CA SER A 227 7.28 -24.17 6.25
C SER A 227 8.52 -25.02 5.97
N THR A 228 9.69 -24.41 6.07
CA THR A 228 10.98 -25.08 6.02
C THR A 228 11.88 -24.71 7.21
N ASP A 229 12.96 -25.46 7.42
CA ASP A 229 13.97 -25.14 8.44
C ASP A 229 15.05 -24.16 7.95
N LYS A 230 15.32 -24.16 6.64
CA LYS A 230 16.29 -23.26 5.98
C LYS A 230 15.62 -22.47 4.85
N TRP A 231 16.32 -21.43 4.38
CA TRP A 231 15.85 -20.66 3.23
C TRP A 231 15.94 -21.46 1.93
N GLN A 232 16.97 -22.28 1.81
CA GLN A 232 17.27 -23.14 0.66
C GLN A 232 18.28 -24.22 1.10
N SER A 233 18.51 -25.22 0.26
CA SER A 233 19.59 -26.18 0.47
C SER A 233 20.96 -25.48 0.34
N THR A 234 21.92 -25.81 1.21
CA THR A 234 23.25 -25.17 1.22
C THR A 234 24.35 -26.18 1.54
N GLY A 235 25.41 -26.25 0.74
CA GLY A 235 26.60 -27.06 1.08
C GLY A 235 26.32 -28.56 1.25
N GLY A 236 25.44 -29.14 0.42
CA GLY A 236 25.04 -30.55 0.50
C GLY A 236 23.94 -30.85 1.53
N GLU A 237 23.63 -29.91 2.42
CA GLU A 237 22.60 -30.07 3.42
C GLU A 237 21.20 -29.81 2.85
N PRO A 238 20.24 -30.74 2.99
CA PRO A 238 18.88 -30.55 2.50
C PRO A 238 18.14 -29.47 3.29
N ASN A 239 17.21 -28.81 2.60
CA ASN A 239 16.19 -27.94 3.20
C ASN A 239 14.95 -28.79 3.52
N TYR A 240 14.66 -28.99 4.81
CA TYR A 240 13.56 -29.86 5.23
C TYR A 240 12.27 -29.06 5.40
N GLY A 241 11.17 -29.62 4.88
CA GLY A 241 9.83 -29.05 5.00
C GLY A 241 9.03 -29.58 6.19
N ALA A 242 7.96 -28.88 6.54
CA ALA A 242 6.88 -29.35 7.40
C ALA A 242 5.54 -28.71 7.01
N LEU A 243 4.47 -29.48 7.20
CA LEU A 243 3.10 -28.97 7.17
C LEU A 243 2.52 -28.94 8.57
N LEU A 244 1.79 -27.87 8.85
CA LEU A 244 1.04 -27.66 10.07
C LEU A 244 -0.43 -27.51 9.71
N TYR A 245 -1.32 -28.15 10.45
CA TYR A 245 -2.76 -27.96 10.30
C TYR A 245 -3.35 -27.32 11.56
N THR A 246 -4.41 -26.55 11.36
CA THR A 246 -5.30 -26.14 12.44
C THR A 246 -6.74 -26.44 12.04
N SER A 247 -7.59 -26.68 13.04
CA SER A 247 -9.04 -26.80 12.88
C SER A 247 -9.83 -25.85 13.79
N ASN A 248 -9.11 -25.01 14.54
CA ASN A 248 -9.67 -24.03 15.48
C ASN A 248 -9.34 -22.59 15.06
N GLY A 249 -9.05 -22.38 13.77
CA GLY A 249 -8.74 -21.07 13.21
C GLY A 249 -7.45 -20.47 13.76
N GLY A 250 -6.47 -21.31 14.12
CA GLY A 250 -5.13 -20.87 14.47
C GLY A 250 -4.87 -20.60 15.95
N ASP A 251 -5.76 -21.05 16.84
CA ASP A 251 -5.51 -21.02 18.29
C ASP A 251 -4.41 -22.05 18.66
N SER A 252 -4.35 -23.18 17.94
CA SER A 252 -3.25 -24.15 18.00
C SER A 252 -2.99 -24.79 16.64
N TYR A 253 -1.78 -25.33 16.48
CA TYR A 253 -1.30 -25.97 15.26
C TYR A 253 -0.71 -27.33 15.56
N ASN A 254 -1.08 -28.32 14.74
CA ASN A 254 -0.59 -29.67 14.85
C ASN A 254 0.27 -30.03 13.63
N ARG A 255 1.39 -30.70 13.85
CA ARG A 255 2.27 -31.16 12.77
C ARG A 255 1.65 -32.35 12.02
N ILE A 256 1.69 -32.29 10.69
CA ILE A 256 1.33 -33.43 9.83
C ILE A 256 2.55 -34.36 9.71
N THR A 257 2.59 -35.41 10.54
CA THR A 257 3.78 -36.28 10.66
C THR A 257 4.06 -37.14 9.43
N ALA A 258 3.03 -37.49 8.65
CA ALA A 258 3.18 -38.26 7.41
C ALA A 258 3.76 -37.45 6.25
N PHE A 259 3.89 -36.12 6.39
CA PHE A 259 4.55 -35.29 5.38
C PHE A 259 6.04 -35.67 5.29
N ASN A 260 6.50 -36.04 4.09
CA ASN A 260 7.91 -36.33 3.86
C ASN A 260 8.72 -35.04 3.87
N ARG A 261 9.53 -34.87 4.92
CA ARG A 261 10.34 -33.67 5.13
C ARG A 261 11.32 -33.37 3.99
N ASN A 262 11.74 -34.38 3.22
CA ASN A 262 12.64 -34.21 2.07
C ASN A 262 12.00 -33.47 0.89
N TRP A 263 10.67 -33.34 0.88
CA TRP A 263 9.97 -32.50 -0.11
C TRP A 263 10.28 -31.01 0.05
N GLY A 264 10.90 -30.61 1.17
CA GLY A 264 11.40 -29.25 1.35
C GLY A 264 10.31 -28.20 1.20
N ARG A 265 10.60 -27.12 0.47
CA ARG A 265 9.62 -26.10 0.16
C ARG A 265 8.48 -26.69 -0.68
N SER A 266 7.27 -26.67 -0.13
CA SER A 266 6.06 -27.15 -0.82
C SER A 266 4.96 -26.10 -0.81
N LEU A 267 4.22 -25.97 -1.92
CA LEU A 267 2.99 -25.18 -1.99
C LEU A 267 1.77 -26.07 -1.74
N VAL A 268 0.73 -25.51 -1.15
CA VAL A 268 -0.45 -26.28 -0.70
C VAL A 268 -1.76 -25.69 -1.21
N ALA A 269 -2.72 -26.56 -1.52
CA ALA A 269 -4.09 -26.18 -1.85
C ALA A 269 -5.06 -27.18 -1.23
N ILE A 270 -6.17 -26.70 -0.68
CA ILE A 270 -7.17 -27.46 0.07
C ILE A 270 -8.51 -27.40 -0.66
N ALA A 271 -9.22 -28.53 -0.71
CA ALA A 271 -10.50 -28.56 -1.39
C ALA A 271 -11.48 -27.57 -0.76
N SER A 272 -12.29 -26.91 -1.59
CA SER A 272 -13.30 -25.93 -1.14
C SER A 272 -14.26 -26.49 -0.10
N ASN A 273 -14.54 -27.80 -0.14
CA ASN A 273 -15.63 -28.44 0.58
C ASN A 273 -15.23 -29.41 1.68
N ASP A 274 -13.97 -29.78 1.80
CA ASP A 274 -13.51 -30.79 2.76
C ASP A 274 -12.06 -30.51 3.18
N PRO A 275 -11.80 -30.18 4.46
CA PRO A 275 -10.46 -29.87 4.93
C PRO A 275 -9.55 -31.11 5.02
N SER A 276 -10.09 -32.31 4.86
CA SER A 276 -9.33 -33.56 4.82
C SER A 276 -8.66 -33.80 3.46
N ASN A 277 -9.15 -33.12 2.42
CA ASN A 277 -8.64 -33.22 1.06
C ASN A 277 -7.75 -32.02 0.72
N PHE A 278 -6.46 -32.26 0.58
CA PHE A 278 -5.52 -31.24 0.13
C PHE A 278 -4.37 -31.83 -0.66
N ILE A 279 -3.74 -30.98 -1.44
CA ILE A 279 -2.61 -31.31 -2.29
C ILE A 279 -1.36 -30.53 -1.89
N VAL A 280 -0.22 -31.11 -2.26
CA VAL A 280 1.12 -30.62 -1.99
C VAL A 280 1.90 -30.69 -3.29
N VAL A 281 2.47 -29.56 -3.71
CA VAL A 281 3.33 -29.47 -4.89
C VAL A 281 4.74 -29.09 -4.46
N HIS A 282 5.73 -29.87 -4.88
CA HIS A 282 7.16 -29.66 -4.60
C HIS A 282 8.00 -30.11 -5.79
N GLY A 283 9.02 -29.33 -6.16
CA GLY A 283 9.81 -29.61 -7.36
C GLY A 283 8.94 -29.76 -8.60
N ASN A 284 8.95 -30.96 -9.17
CA ASN A 284 8.14 -31.40 -10.31
C ASN A 284 7.09 -32.48 -9.94
N GLN A 285 6.72 -32.58 -8.67
CA GLN A 285 5.83 -33.63 -8.17
C GLN A 285 4.61 -33.06 -7.45
N ILE A 286 3.51 -33.81 -7.52
CA ILE A 286 2.27 -33.55 -6.79
C ILE A 286 1.95 -34.77 -5.94
N HIS A 287 1.63 -34.51 -4.67
CA HIS A 287 1.04 -35.50 -3.78
C HIS A 287 -0.29 -34.96 -3.24
N PHE A 288 -1.21 -35.85 -2.91
CA PHE A 288 -2.49 -35.50 -2.33
C PHE A 288 -2.79 -36.38 -1.13
N THR A 289 -3.72 -35.92 -0.32
CA THR A 289 -4.31 -36.68 0.79
C THR A 289 -5.81 -36.43 0.80
N LYS A 290 -6.56 -37.44 1.24
CA LYS A 290 -8.01 -37.35 1.49
C LYS A 290 -8.34 -37.68 2.95
N ASP A 291 -7.31 -37.82 3.80
CA ASP A 291 -7.41 -38.28 5.19
C ASP A 291 -6.77 -37.28 6.17
N LYS A 292 -6.74 -35.99 5.79
CA LYS A 292 -6.15 -34.90 6.58
C LYS A 292 -4.64 -35.07 6.82
N GLY A 293 -3.94 -35.68 5.86
CA GLY A 293 -2.49 -35.86 5.91
C GLY A 293 -2.03 -36.98 6.82
N LYS A 294 -2.90 -37.96 7.13
CA LYS A 294 -2.45 -39.23 7.76
C LYS A 294 -1.64 -40.07 6.77
N SER A 295 -1.96 -39.98 5.48
CA SER A 295 -1.19 -40.56 4.39
C SER A 295 -1.15 -39.63 3.17
N PHE A 296 -0.12 -39.78 2.34
CA PHE A 296 0.01 -39.05 1.07
C PHE A 296 0.19 -40.03 -0.09
N GLN A 297 -0.50 -39.75 -1.19
CA GLN A 297 -0.42 -40.52 -2.43
C GLN A 297 0.15 -39.62 -3.54
N LYS A 298 0.99 -40.17 -4.41
CA LYS A 298 1.50 -39.45 -5.58
C LYS A 298 0.37 -39.31 -6.60
N ALA A 299 0.19 -38.12 -7.16
CA ALA A 299 -0.83 -37.88 -8.17
C ALA A 299 -0.43 -38.47 -9.54
N ASN A 300 -1.44 -38.87 -10.32
CA ASN A 300 -1.27 -39.22 -11.72
C ASN A 300 -1.33 -37.94 -12.58
N ILE A 301 -0.20 -37.55 -13.16
CA ILE A 301 -0.07 -36.33 -13.98
C ILE A 301 0.98 -36.56 -15.08
N PRO A 302 0.83 -35.97 -16.28
CA PRO A 302 1.90 -35.93 -17.26
C PRO A 302 3.20 -35.32 -16.69
N ASN A 303 4.33 -35.64 -17.30
CA ASN A 303 5.64 -35.16 -16.84
C ASN A 303 5.65 -33.63 -16.68
N LEU A 304 5.80 -33.17 -15.44
CA LEU A 304 5.92 -31.76 -15.09
C LEU A 304 7.38 -31.32 -15.20
N GLY A 305 7.56 -30.05 -15.61
CA GLY A 305 8.79 -29.32 -15.33
C GLY A 305 8.97 -29.04 -13.83
N ASN A 306 10.11 -28.44 -13.46
CA ASN A 306 10.30 -27.95 -12.10
C ASN A 306 9.42 -26.71 -11.82
N VAL A 307 8.24 -26.94 -11.24
CA VAL A 307 7.23 -25.90 -10.98
C VAL A 307 7.40 -25.23 -9.62
N VAL A 308 8.04 -25.88 -8.65
CA VAL A 308 8.26 -25.36 -7.29
C VAL A 308 9.73 -25.46 -6.91
N GLU A 309 10.41 -24.32 -6.90
CA GLU A 309 11.80 -24.24 -6.45
C GLU A 309 11.91 -24.40 -4.94
N ASN A 310 13.04 -24.99 -4.50
CA ASN A 310 13.37 -25.18 -3.10
C ASN A 310 14.08 -23.95 -2.49
N ASN A 311 13.47 -22.77 -2.65
CA ASN A 311 13.93 -21.51 -2.09
C ASN A 311 12.74 -20.68 -1.59
N VAL A 312 12.73 -20.30 -0.31
CA VAL A 312 11.63 -19.54 0.32
C VAL A 312 11.38 -18.18 -0.32
N PHE A 313 12.40 -17.60 -0.96
CA PHE A 313 12.30 -16.33 -1.65
C PHE A 313 11.64 -16.46 -3.05
N THR A 314 11.32 -17.66 -3.52
CA THR A 314 10.62 -17.83 -4.81
C THR A 314 9.17 -17.32 -4.71
N SER A 315 8.84 -16.31 -5.52
CA SER A 315 7.52 -15.65 -5.55
C SER A 315 6.52 -16.32 -6.48
N HIS A 316 6.98 -17.24 -7.33
CA HIS A 316 6.12 -18.02 -8.21
C HIS A 316 5.04 -18.77 -7.42
N ARG A 317 3.78 -18.70 -7.86
CA ARG A 317 2.62 -19.38 -7.27
C ARG A 317 1.80 -20.07 -8.36
N PRO A 318 2.24 -21.25 -8.85
CA PRO A 318 1.58 -21.98 -9.93
C PRO A 318 0.29 -22.69 -9.50
N LEU A 319 0.06 -22.87 -8.20
CA LEU A 319 -0.98 -23.72 -7.65
C LEU A 319 -2.13 -22.88 -7.08
N THR A 320 -3.38 -23.28 -7.36
CA THR A 320 -4.56 -22.74 -6.70
C THR A 320 -5.69 -23.78 -6.63
N GLN A 321 -6.56 -23.68 -5.63
CA GLN A 321 -7.82 -24.44 -5.52
C GLN A 321 -8.96 -23.66 -6.16
N ASP A 322 -9.99 -24.35 -6.67
CA ASP A 322 -11.28 -23.69 -6.89
C ASP A 322 -11.95 -23.41 -5.54
N TYR A 323 -12.54 -22.23 -5.38
CA TYR A 323 -13.21 -21.85 -4.13
C TYR A 323 -14.68 -22.30 -4.09
N VAL A 324 -15.27 -22.71 -5.20
CA VAL A 324 -16.68 -23.11 -5.30
C VAL A 324 -16.80 -24.59 -5.69
N SER A 325 -16.11 -24.99 -6.76
CA SER A 325 -16.13 -26.37 -7.24
C SER A 325 -15.42 -27.29 -6.24
N LYS A 326 -16.11 -28.36 -5.86
CA LYS A 326 -15.59 -29.34 -4.91
C LYS A 326 -14.40 -30.06 -5.51
N ASN A 327 -13.42 -30.42 -4.68
CA ASN A 327 -12.29 -31.28 -5.07
C ASN A 327 -11.51 -30.83 -6.34
N THR A 328 -11.56 -29.54 -6.67
CA THR A 328 -11.03 -29.00 -7.93
C THR A 328 -9.78 -28.15 -7.68
N PHE A 329 -8.71 -28.43 -8.43
CA PHE A 329 -7.41 -27.79 -8.31
C PHE A 329 -6.82 -27.47 -9.69
N TYR A 330 -5.99 -26.43 -9.75
CA TYR A 330 -5.33 -25.98 -10.98
C TYR A 330 -3.83 -25.77 -10.75
N LEU A 331 -3.03 -26.12 -11.76
CA LEU A 331 -1.59 -25.97 -11.74
C LEU A 331 -1.10 -25.38 -13.07
N TYR A 332 -0.20 -24.41 -12.98
CA TYR A 332 0.54 -23.87 -14.12
C TYR A 332 1.96 -24.44 -14.17
N ASP A 333 2.37 -24.95 -15.33
CA ASP A 333 3.75 -25.38 -15.59
C ASP A 333 4.52 -24.26 -16.30
N ARG A 334 5.42 -23.60 -15.56
CA ARG A 334 6.27 -22.52 -16.07
C ARG A 334 7.17 -22.94 -17.22
N THR A 335 7.57 -24.21 -17.31
CA THR A 335 8.57 -24.64 -18.29
C THR A 335 8.05 -24.67 -19.72
N ASN A 336 6.73 -24.88 -19.89
CA ASN A 336 6.09 -25.03 -21.20
C ASN A 336 4.79 -24.24 -21.36
N GLY A 337 4.33 -23.53 -20.31
CA GLY A 337 3.12 -22.71 -20.35
C GLY A 337 1.81 -23.48 -20.19
N SER A 338 1.85 -24.76 -19.81
CA SER A 338 0.66 -25.60 -19.69
C SER A 338 -0.15 -25.28 -18.43
N ILE A 339 -1.48 -25.41 -18.54
CA ILE A 339 -2.41 -25.45 -17.42
C ILE A 339 -2.91 -26.88 -17.27
N TYR A 340 -2.82 -27.40 -16.05
CA TYR A 340 -3.39 -28.67 -15.64
C TYR A 340 -4.51 -28.46 -14.63
N SER A 341 -5.48 -29.37 -14.60
CA SER A 341 -6.48 -29.40 -13.55
C SER A 341 -6.78 -30.82 -13.07
N SER A 342 -7.19 -30.93 -11.81
CA SER A 342 -7.81 -32.12 -11.22
C SER A 342 -9.18 -31.75 -10.69
N THR A 343 -10.16 -32.65 -10.84
CA THR A 343 -11.55 -32.51 -10.33
C THR A 343 -11.93 -33.66 -9.39
N ASP A 344 -11.00 -34.56 -9.09
CA ASP A 344 -11.20 -35.78 -8.29
C ASP A 344 -10.43 -35.74 -6.96
N GLY A 345 -10.06 -34.54 -6.52
CA GLY A 345 -9.38 -34.32 -5.25
C GLY A 345 -7.86 -34.48 -5.36
N GLY A 346 -7.28 -34.14 -6.50
CA GLY A 346 -5.83 -34.17 -6.73
C GLY A 346 -5.29 -35.51 -7.19
N SER A 347 -6.13 -36.53 -7.38
CA SER A 347 -5.69 -37.88 -7.74
C SER A 347 -5.25 -37.97 -9.21
N ASN A 348 -6.06 -37.46 -10.14
CA ASN A 348 -5.74 -37.43 -11.56
C ASN A 348 -5.74 -35.99 -12.11
N TRP A 349 -4.74 -35.69 -12.93
CA TRP A 349 -4.54 -34.38 -13.55
C TRP A 349 -4.49 -34.49 -15.07
N SER A 350 -5.19 -33.58 -15.74
CA SER A 350 -5.22 -33.48 -17.20
C SER A 350 -4.76 -32.11 -17.66
N LYS A 351 -4.01 -32.05 -18.77
CA LYS A 351 -3.66 -30.80 -19.44
C LYS A 351 -4.93 -30.18 -20.04
N LYS A 352 -5.25 -28.94 -19.68
CA LYS A 352 -6.41 -28.18 -20.17
C LYS A 352 -6.05 -27.18 -21.25
N SER A 353 -4.86 -26.57 -21.16
CA SER A 353 -4.40 -25.58 -22.12
C SER A 353 -2.88 -25.51 -22.15
N GLN A 354 -2.33 -24.92 -23.21
CA GLN A 354 -0.91 -24.61 -23.35
C GLN A 354 -0.73 -23.28 -24.13
N THR A 355 -1.58 -22.31 -23.82
CA THR A 355 -1.62 -21.00 -24.50
C THR A 355 -0.96 -19.88 -23.68
N LEU A 356 -0.66 -20.15 -22.41
CA LEU A 356 0.03 -19.19 -21.54
C LEU A 356 1.53 -19.16 -21.84
N PRO A 357 2.21 -18.02 -21.64
CA PRO A 357 3.64 -17.91 -21.89
C PRO A 357 4.44 -18.80 -20.92
N ALA A 358 5.42 -19.52 -21.43
CA ALA A 358 6.43 -20.22 -20.65
C ALA A 358 7.54 -19.27 -20.16
N HIS A 359 8.24 -19.63 -19.09
CA HIS A 359 9.46 -18.97 -18.64
C HIS A 359 10.31 -19.88 -17.73
N ASN A 360 11.63 -19.76 -17.85
CA ASN A 360 12.60 -20.44 -16.99
C ASN A 360 13.23 -19.52 -15.93
N ILE A 361 12.60 -18.38 -15.64
CA ILE A 361 13.11 -17.40 -14.67
C ILE A 361 12.85 -17.88 -13.25
N ASN A 362 13.91 -18.10 -12.48
CA ASN A 362 13.81 -18.67 -11.13
C ASN A 362 13.02 -17.79 -10.15
N TYR A 363 13.20 -16.47 -10.23
CA TYR A 363 12.51 -15.50 -9.39
C TYR A 363 11.27 -14.89 -10.06
N SER A 364 10.63 -15.62 -10.97
CA SER A 364 9.39 -15.18 -11.60
C SER A 364 8.30 -14.92 -10.57
N LYS A 365 7.53 -13.86 -10.80
CA LYS A 365 6.37 -13.49 -9.98
C LYS A 365 5.04 -13.93 -10.61
N ALA A 366 5.10 -14.85 -11.57
CA ALA A 366 3.89 -15.39 -12.19
C ALA A 366 3.06 -16.14 -11.15
N SER A 367 1.75 -15.89 -11.13
CA SER A 367 0.83 -16.58 -10.24
C SER A 367 -0.49 -16.92 -10.93
N LEU A 368 -1.05 -18.07 -10.56
CA LEU A 368 -2.37 -18.54 -10.93
C LEU A 368 -3.32 -18.33 -9.73
N LYS A 369 -4.47 -17.71 -9.96
CA LYS A 369 -5.46 -17.40 -8.92
C LYS A 369 -6.86 -17.81 -9.38
N ALA A 370 -7.53 -18.66 -8.61
CA ALA A 370 -8.97 -18.86 -8.76
C ALA A 370 -9.75 -17.68 -8.14
N VAL A 371 -10.99 -17.52 -8.58
CA VAL A 371 -11.84 -16.39 -8.17
C VAL A 371 -12.80 -16.87 -7.07
N PRO A 372 -12.78 -16.24 -5.87
CA PRO A 372 -13.81 -16.47 -4.86
C PRO A 372 -15.23 -16.36 -5.41
N ASN A 373 -16.14 -17.23 -4.94
CA ASN A 373 -17.56 -17.22 -5.30
C ASN A 373 -17.89 -17.44 -6.79
N VAL A 374 -16.90 -17.69 -7.66
CA VAL A 374 -17.12 -17.94 -9.10
C VAL A 374 -16.31 -19.15 -9.56
N ALA A 375 -16.99 -20.30 -9.67
CA ALA A 375 -16.39 -21.57 -10.09
C ALA A 375 -15.71 -21.44 -11.47
N GLY A 376 -14.53 -22.04 -11.63
CA GLY A 376 -13.85 -22.17 -12.91
C GLY A 376 -13.24 -20.88 -13.47
N HIS A 377 -13.44 -19.72 -12.82
CA HIS A 377 -12.80 -18.48 -13.24
C HIS A 377 -11.39 -18.38 -12.66
N LEU A 378 -10.42 -18.09 -13.53
CA LEU A 378 -9.00 -18.03 -13.21
C LEU A 378 -8.36 -16.75 -13.75
N TRP A 379 -7.42 -16.20 -12.99
CA TRP A 379 -6.53 -15.12 -13.41
C TRP A 379 -5.09 -15.58 -13.35
N PHE A 380 -4.30 -15.18 -14.35
CA PHE A 380 -2.88 -15.48 -14.44
C PHE A 380 -2.10 -14.21 -14.76
N ASN A 381 -1.22 -13.80 -13.86
CA ASN A 381 -0.30 -12.69 -14.11
C ASN A 381 1.05 -13.21 -14.64
N HIS A 382 1.61 -12.51 -15.62
CA HIS A 382 2.97 -12.72 -16.09
C HIS A 382 3.79 -11.42 -15.95
N PRO A 383 4.96 -11.45 -15.28
CA PRO A 383 5.72 -10.23 -14.98
C PRO A 383 6.23 -9.50 -16.23
N ILE A 384 6.27 -10.19 -17.38
CA ILE A 384 6.72 -9.64 -18.67
C ILE A 384 5.57 -9.51 -19.67
N ASN A 385 4.59 -10.42 -19.63
CA ASN A 385 3.64 -10.61 -20.73
C ASN A 385 2.22 -10.13 -20.40
N GLY A 386 2.02 -9.48 -19.26
CA GLY A 386 0.75 -8.88 -18.87
C GLY A 386 -0.14 -9.84 -18.09
N LEU A 387 -1.46 -9.70 -18.26
CA LEU A 387 -2.47 -10.40 -17.48
C LEU A 387 -3.38 -11.23 -18.40
N TYR A 388 -3.76 -12.42 -17.94
CA TYR A 388 -4.60 -13.36 -18.66
C TYR A 388 -5.73 -13.84 -17.75
N TRP A 389 -6.84 -14.26 -18.34
CA TRP A 389 -7.98 -14.78 -17.60
C TRP A 389 -8.71 -15.89 -18.36
N SER A 390 -9.43 -16.72 -17.61
CA SER A 390 -10.25 -17.83 -18.08
C SER A 390 -11.57 -17.86 -17.30
N GLU A 391 -12.67 -18.25 -17.95
CA GLU A 391 -14.00 -18.44 -17.33
C GLU A 391 -14.43 -19.92 -17.34
N ASN A 392 -13.61 -20.80 -17.90
CA ASN A 392 -13.99 -22.17 -18.22
C ASN A 392 -12.97 -23.19 -17.73
N PHE A 393 -12.62 -23.09 -16.45
CA PHE A 393 -11.78 -24.04 -15.73
C PHE A 393 -10.37 -24.14 -16.32
N GLY A 394 -9.86 -23.06 -16.92
CA GLY A 394 -8.53 -22.97 -17.50
C GLY A 394 -8.38 -23.59 -18.89
N THR A 395 -9.49 -23.88 -19.58
CA THR A 395 -9.48 -24.44 -20.94
C THR A 395 -9.08 -23.38 -21.97
N ASN A 396 -9.77 -22.23 -21.96
CA ASN A 396 -9.51 -21.10 -22.84
C ASN A 396 -8.98 -19.91 -22.04
N TRP A 397 -8.00 -19.20 -22.60
CA TRP A 397 -7.36 -18.06 -21.97
C TRP A 397 -7.41 -16.83 -22.88
N THR A 398 -7.80 -15.70 -22.30
CA THR A 398 -7.82 -14.41 -22.99
C THR A 398 -6.79 -13.48 -22.36
N LYS A 399 -5.99 -12.81 -23.19
CA LYS A 399 -5.05 -11.78 -22.74
C LYS A 399 -5.76 -10.43 -22.54
N ILE A 400 -5.44 -9.74 -21.45
CA ILE A 400 -5.92 -8.37 -21.19
C ILE A 400 -5.03 -7.37 -21.92
N ASN A 401 -5.50 -6.87 -23.05
CA ASN A 401 -4.67 -6.07 -23.96
C ASN A 401 -4.16 -4.75 -23.38
N ASN A 402 -4.88 -4.10 -22.46
CA ASN A 402 -4.46 -2.84 -21.86
C ASN A 402 -3.41 -2.98 -20.75
N VAL A 403 -3.05 -4.20 -20.34
CA VAL A 403 -2.05 -4.48 -19.31
C VAL A 403 -0.73 -4.92 -19.95
N LYS A 404 0.30 -4.06 -19.82
CA LYS A 404 1.64 -4.31 -20.39
C LYS A 404 2.41 -5.34 -19.57
N LYS A 405 2.48 -5.15 -18.26
CA LYS A 405 3.14 -6.06 -17.30
C LYS A 405 2.26 -6.23 -16.08
N ALA A 406 2.18 -7.45 -15.55
CA ALA A 406 1.50 -7.73 -14.28
C ALA A 406 2.46 -8.49 -13.35
N LYS A 407 3.07 -7.79 -12.41
CA LYS A 407 3.99 -8.36 -11.42
C LYS A 407 3.27 -9.15 -10.33
N SER A 408 2.04 -8.77 -9.99
CA SER A 408 1.21 -9.48 -9.02
C SER A 408 -0.26 -9.19 -9.28
N ILE A 409 -1.12 -10.13 -8.89
CA ILE A 409 -2.57 -10.00 -8.91
C ILE A 409 -3.15 -10.52 -7.59
N ALA A 410 -4.16 -9.84 -7.07
CA ALA A 410 -4.97 -10.29 -5.95
C ALA A 410 -6.45 -10.04 -6.23
N ILE A 411 -7.30 -10.85 -5.59
CA ILE A 411 -8.75 -10.82 -5.77
C ILE A 411 -9.36 -10.64 -4.39
N GLY A 412 -10.10 -9.54 -4.21
CA GLY A 412 -10.70 -9.15 -2.93
C GLY A 412 -12.21 -9.12 -3.01
N LYS A 413 -12.82 -8.55 -1.96
CA LYS A 413 -14.26 -8.35 -1.88
C LYS A 413 -14.78 -7.53 -3.06
N GLU A 414 -15.92 -7.94 -3.58
CA GLU A 414 -16.72 -7.22 -4.56
C GLU A 414 -17.10 -5.82 -4.07
N ARG A 415 -17.33 -4.89 -5.01
CA ARG A 415 -17.67 -3.52 -4.66
C ARG A 415 -19.04 -3.42 -4.03
N ASN A 416 -20.04 -3.96 -4.74
CA ASN A 416 -21.39 -4.11 -4.27
C ASN A 416 -21.69 -5.61 -4.21
N GLU A 417 -22.55 -6.01 -3.29
CA GLU A 417 -22.97 -7.41 -3.16
C GLU A 417 -23.50 -7.95 -4.49
N GLY A 418 -23.04 -9.12 -4.90
CA GLY A 418 -23.38 -9.74 -6.18
C GLY A 418 -22.51 -9.32 -7.38
N ASP A 419 -21.67 -8.28 -7.24
CA ASP A 419 -20.69 -7.94 -8.28
C ASP A 419 -19.61 -9.02 -8.40
N TYR A 420 -18.85 -8.97 -9.49
CA TYR A 420 -17.64 -9.77 -9.63
C TYR A 420 -16.58 -9.32 -8.60
N PRO A 421 -15.83 -10.24 -7.97
CA PRO A 421 -14.76 -9.90 -7.03
C PRO A 421 -13.76 -8.88 -7.60
N THR A 422 -13.35 -7.94 -6.74
CA THR A 422 -12.48 -6.83 -7.16
C THR A 422 -11.07 -7.31 -7.44
N LEU A 423 -10.49 -6.89 -8.56
CA LEU A 423 -9.11 -7.20 -8.93
C LEU A 423 -8.16 -6.09 -8.49
N TYR A 424 -7.01 -6.47 -7.95
CA TYR A 424 -5.89 -5.58 -7.63
C TYR A 424 -4.63 -6.08 -8.32
N MET A 425 -3.85 -5.17 -8.90
CA MET A 425 -2.65 -5.51 -9.66
C MET A 425 -1.49 -4.59 -9.30
N ILE A 426 -0.28 -5.14 -9.19
CA ILE A 426 0.96 -4.34 -9.37
C ILE A 426 1.44 -4.58 -10.78
N GLY A 427 1.62 -3.51 -11.56
CA GLY A 427 2.00 -3.65 -12.95
C GLY A 427 2.05 -2.33 -13.68
N THR A 428 2.10 -2.39 -15.01
CA THR A 428 2.04 -1.23 -15.91
C THR A 428 0.93 -1.42 -16.94
N LEU A 429 0.25 -0.32 -17.28
CA LEU A 429 -0.74 -0.28 -18.35
C LEU A 429 -0.07 0.15 -19.67
N ASN A 430 -0.68 -0.14 -20.82
CA ASN A 430 -0.16 0.38 -22.09
C ASN A 430 -0.28 1.91 -22.18
N SER A 431 -1.32 2.49 -21.57
CA SER A 431 -1.60 3.92 -21.56
C SER A 431 -0.78 4.70 -20.52
N ASN A 432 -0.10 4.03 -19.60
CA ASN A 432 0.70 4.67 -18.56
C ASN A 432 2.01 3.89 -18.33
N PRO A 433 3.19 4.48 -18.60
CA PRO A 433 4.47 3.81 -18.37
C PRO A 433 4.79 3.61 -16.87
N GLU A 434 4.08 4.30 -15.97
CA GLU A 434 4.28 4.19 -14.53
C GLU A 434 3.81 2.83 -14.01
N GLU A 435 4.73 2.14 -13.32
CA GLU A 435 4.36 0.98 -12.54
C GLU A 435 3.65 1.45 -11.27
N ALA A 436 2.50 0.84 -10.98
CA ALA A 436 1.64 1.31 -9.90
C ALA A 436 0.79 0.18 -9.34
N VAL A 437 0.06 0.48 -8.25
CA VAL A 437 -1.01 -0.37 -7.75
C VAL A 437 -2.31 0.05 -8.42
N TYR A 438 -2.94 -0.88 -9.12
CA TYR A 438 -4.18 -0.66 -9.86
C TYR A 438 -5.32 -1.50 -9.28
N ARG A 439 -6.54 -0.98 -9.36
CA ARG A 439 -7.79 -1.67 -9.01
C ARG A 439 -8.71 -1.74 -10.22
N SER A 440 -9.38 -2.87 -10.43
CA SER A 440 -10.48 -3.04 -11.39
C SER A 440 -11.70 -3.64 -10.69
N THR A 441 -12.88 -3.04 -10.90
CA THR A 441 -14.19 -3.54 -10.43
C THR A 441 -15.06 -4.03 -11.61
N ASP A 442 -14.48 -4.15 -12.80
CA ASP A 442 -15.18 -4.46 -14.05
C ASP A 442 -14.51 -5.60 -14.84
N ARG A 443 -13.90 -6.54 -14.09
CA ARG A 443 -13.22 -7.74 -14.63
C ARG A 443 -12.03 -7.42 -15.53
N GLY A 444 -11.24 -6.40 -15.16
CA GLY A 444 -10.01 -6.03 -15.85
C GLY A 444 -10.23 -5.19 -17.12
N LYS A 445 -11.47 -4.76 -17.41
CA LYS A 445 -11.77 -3.89 -18.56
C LYS A 445 -11.16 -2.49 -18.36
N SER A 446 -11.28 -1.92 -17.17
CA SER A 446 -10.66 -0.66 -16.78
C SER A 446 -9.90 -0.78 -15.45
N TRP A 447 -8.92 0.11 -15.27
CA TRP A 447 -8.01 0.11 -14.13
C TRP A 447 -7.84 1.51 -13.57
N VAL A 448 -7.95 1.65 -12.25
CA VAL A 448 -7.71 2.90 -11.51
C VAL A 448 -6.44 2.75 -10.70
N LYS A 449 -5.52 3.71 -10.83
CA LYS A 449 -4.34 3.82 -9.96
C LYS A 449 -4.80 4.19 -8.54
N ILE A 450 -4.41 3.42 -7.54
CA ILE A 450 -4.85 3.59 -6.14
C ILE A 450 -3.72 3.92 -5.15
N ASN A 451 -2.49 4.10 -5.62
CA ASN A 451 -1.38 4.63 -4.82
C ASN A 451 -1.09 6.10 -5.16
N ASN A 452 -0.64 6.87 -4.17
CA ASN A 452 -0.56 8.34 -4.19
C ASN A 452 0.86 8.92 -3.98
N PHE A 453 1.91 8.10 -4.00
CA PHE A 453 3.29 8.57 -3.79
C PHE A 453 4.21 8.21 -4.95
N ASP A 454 4.97 9.19 -5.42
CA ASP A 454 5.99 9.04 -6.44
C ASP A 454 7.18 8.23 -5.87
N SER A 455 7.47 7.07 -6.46
CA SER A 455 8.76 6.34 -6.44
C SER A 455 9.22 5.52 -5.21
N LEU A 456 8.95 5.86 -3.94
CA LEU A 456 9.50 5.07 -2.81
C LEU A 456 8.96 3.61 -2.77
N PHE A 457 7.76 3.36 -3.30
CA PHE A 457 7.11 2.05 -3.36
C PHE A 457 7.84 1.02 -4.26
N LEU A 458 8.62 1.47 -5.27
CA LEU A 458 9.13 0.59 -6.34
C LEU A 458 10.65 0.54 -6.49
N LEU A 459 11.41 1.32 -5.70
CA LEU A 459 12.82 1.02 -5.48
C LEU A 459 13.00 -0.25 -4.64
N SER A 460 11.96 -0.63 -3.87
CA SER A 460 11.87 -1.92 -3.20
C SER A 460 11.18 -2.96 -4.09
N ASN A 461 11.30 -4.24 -3.71
CA ASN A 461 10.83 -5.36 -4.52
C ASN A 461 9.50 -5.92 -3.95
N PRO A 462 8.31 -5.50 -4.44
CA PRO A 462 7.05 -6.09 -3.98
C PRO A 462 6.92 -7.52 -4.52
N ARG A 463 6.72 -8.49 -3.63
CA ARG A 463 6.75 -9.93 -3.97
C ARG A 463 5.39 -10.60 -3.93
N TYR A 464 4.53 -10.18 -3.01
CA TYR A 464 3.24 -10.83 -2.74
C TYR A 464 2.14 -9.79 -2.64
N MET A 465 0.94 -10.16 -3.09
CA MET A 465 -0.26 -9.36 -2.92
C MET A 465 -1.41 -10.26 -2.48
N ALA A 466 -2.20 -9.78 -1.53
CA ALA A 466 -3.48 -10.35 -1.13
C ALA A 466 -4.50 -9.22 -0.99
N ALA A 467 -5.78 -9.49 -1.21
CA ALA A 467 -6.84 -8.51 -1.05
C ALA A 467 -7.89 -9.05 -0.10
N ASP A 468 -8.39 -8.20 0.78
CA ASP A 468 -9.30 -8.59 1.85
C ASP A 468 -10.61 -9.14 1.25
N ARG A 469 -11.08 -10.27 1.78
CA ARG A 469 -12.27 -10.97 1.28
C ARG A 469 -13.55 -10.53 1.97
N THR A 470 -13.45 -9.63 2.96
CA THR A 470 -14.56 -9.18 3.80
C THR A 470 -14.76 -7.66 3.77
N VAL A 471 -13.73 -6.92 3.37
CA VAL A 471 -13.73 -5.45 3.26
C VAL A 471 -13.32 -5.02 1.84
N PHE A 472 -14.22 -4.37 1.11
CA PHE A 472 -13.92 -3.78 -0.20
C PHE A 472 -12.81 -2.72 -0.06
N GLY A 473 -11.96 -2.57 -1.08
CA GLY A 473 -10.95 -1.52 -1.10
C GLY A 473 -9.66 -1.87 -0.36
N LYS A 474 -9.65 -2.92 0.45
CA LYS A 474 -8.52 -3.26 1.32
C LYS A 474 -7.56 -4.27 0.66
N VAL A 475 -6.31 -3.87 0.49
CA VAL A 475 -5.24 -4.64 -0.16
C VAL A 475 -3.97 -4.67 0.68
N TYR A 476 -3.26 -5.79 0.62
CA TYR A 476 -2.02 -6.05 1.36
C TYR A 476 -0.90 -6.38 0.39
N ILE A 477 0.26 -5.76 0.59
CA ILE A 477 1.41 -5.87 -0.31
C ILE A 477 2.63 -6.23 0.53
N GLY A 478 3.20 -7.41 0.25
CA GLY A 478 4.40 -7.88 0.91
C GLY A 478 5.64 -7.34 0.20
N ILE A 479 6.45 -6.59 0.94
CA ILE A 479 7.62 -5.89 0.41
C ILE A 479 8.88 -6.43 1.07
N GLU A 480 9.89 -6.70 0.25
CA GLU A 480 11.18 -7.21 0.74
C GLU A 480 11.84 -6.23 1.70
N GLY A 481 12.01 -6.65 2.96
CA GLY A 481 12.66 -5.88 4.01
C GLY A 481 11.85 -4.69 4.54
N LEU A 482 10.57 -4.58 4.17
CA LEU A 482 9.68 -3.47 4.58
C LEU A 482 8.33 -3.95 5.13
N GLY A 483 8.23 -5.24 5.46
CA GLY A 483 7.03 -5.86 6.02
C GLY A 483 5.85 -5.93 5.04
N VAL A 484 4.65 -5.75 5.58
CA VAL A 484 3.40 -5.78 4.81
C VAL A 484 2.76 -4.41 4.83
N TRP A 485 2.61 -3.81 3.65
CA TRP A 485 1.92 -2.55 3.49
C TRP A 485 0.43 -2.81 3.29
N GLN A 486 -0.39 -1.99 3.91
CA GLN A 486 -1.84 -2.03 3.76
C GLN A 486 -2.31 -0.78 3.01
N GLY A 487 -3.02 -0.99 1.92
CA GLY A 487 -3.83 0.04 1.27
C GLY A 487 -5.28 -0.13 1.68
N ASN A 488 -5.95 0.99 1.99
CA ASN A 488 -7.38 0.99 2.19
C ASN A 488 -8.02 2.06 1.33
N ASP A 489 -8.61 1.61 0.22
CA ASP A 489 -9.40 2.44 -0.67
C ASP A 489 -10.83 2.63 -0.12
N ASN A 490 -10.92 3.09 1.13
CA ASN A 490 -12.16 3.53 1.78
C ASN A 490 -12.61 4.91 1.28
N SER A 491 -11.79 5.55 0.44
CA SER A 491 -12.07 6.84 -0.18
C SER A 491 -12.01 6.72 -1.71
N SER A 492 -13.11 6.24 -2.30
CA SER A 492 -13.75 6.93 -3.42
C SER A 492 -15.14 6.36 -3.73
N PRO A 493 -16.10 7.18 -4.19
CA PRO A 493 -17.36 6.74 -4.80
C PRO A 493 -17.11 5.77 -5.98
N PRO A 494 -18.16 5.24 -6.66
CA PRO A 494 -18.03 4.55 -7.96
C PRO A 494 -16.90 5.13 -8.80
N LEU A 495 -16.13 4.27 -9.50
CA LEU A 495 -15.02 4.68 -10.39
C LEU A 495 -15.22 6.13 -10.85
N PRO A 496 -14.29 7.07 -10.65
CA PRO A 496 -14.42 8.33 -11.35
C PRO A 496 -14.17 7.99 -12.83
N SER A 497 -15.22 7.66 -13.59
CA SER A 497 -15.41 8.48 -14.78
C SER A 497 -15.51 9.87 -14.19
N SER A 498 -14.43 10.64 -14.22
CA SER A 498 -14.44 11.99 -13.67
C SER A 498 -15.63 12.70 -14.30
N ALA A 499 -16.74 12.74 -13.58
CA ALA A 499 -17.94 13.38 -14.04
C ALA A 499 -17.49 14.81 -14.22
N LEU A 500 -17.51 15.28 -15.46
CA LEU A 500 -17.12 16.63 -15.81
C LEU A 500 -17.77 17.68 -14.88
N ILE A 501 -18.96 17.37 -14.36
CA ILE A 501 -19.67 18.04 -13.29
C ILE A 501 -20.04 16.95 -12.27
N SER A 502 -19.73 17.14 -10.98
CA SER A 502 -20.14 16.17 -9.95
C SER A 502 -21.65 16.16 -9.73
N ASP A 503 -22.20 15.09 -9.17
CA ASP A 503 -23.59 15.08 -8.73
C ASP A 503 -23.85 16.18 -7.70
N GLY A 504 -24.96 16.91 -7.84
CA GLY A 504 -25.26 18.02 -6.94
C GLY A 504 -26.24 19.03 -7.52
N LEU A 505 -26.43 20.12 -6.79
CA LEU A 505 -27.34 21.20 -7.17
C LEU A 505 -26.55 22.35 -7.79
N TYR A 506 -26.95 22.82 -8.97
CA TYR A 506 -26.23 23.81 -9.76
C TYR A 506 -27.14 24.90 -10.32
N TYR A 507 -26.55 26.05 -10.62
CA TYR A 507 -27.09 27.04 -11.55
C TYR A 507 -26.50 26.79 -12.94
N ILE A 508 -27.31 27.01 -13.98
CA ILE A 508 -26.90 27.03 -15.39
C ILE A 508 -27.05 28.48 -15.86
N GLU A 509 -25.94 29.18 -16.02
CA GLU A 509 -25.89 30.61 -16.34
C GLU A 509 -25.38 30.82 -17.76
N SER A 510 -25.89 31.87 -18.39
CA SER A 510 -25.38 32.39 -19.64
C SER A 510 -23.88 32.71 -19.55
N SER A 511 -23.17 32.52 -20.65
CA SER A 511 -21.78 32.97 -20.79
C SER A 511 -21.66 34.46 -21.12
N ASN A 512 -22.71 35.09 -21.65
CA ASN A 512 -22.68 36.48 -22.15
C ASN A 512 -23.35 37.49 -21.23
N ASN A 513 -24.15 37.03 -20.26
CA ASN A 513 -24.84 37.86 -19.29
C ASN A 513 -25.10 37.06 -18.01
N ASN A 514 -25.66 37.67 -16.98
CA ASN A 514 -25.88 37.04 -15.67
C ASN A 514 -27.21 36.25 -15.57
N GLN A 515 -27.94 36.04 -16.68
CA GLN A 515 -29.21 35.33 -16.65
C GLN A 515 -29.01 33.82 -16.47
N ARG A 516 -29.94 33.19 -15.75
CA ARG A 516 -29.90 31.76 -15.42
C ARG A 516 -31.07 31.03 -16.07
N LEU A 517 -30.84 29.75 -16.35
CA LEU A 517 -31.88 28.84 -16.83
C LEU A 517 -32.89 28.60 -15.71
N LEU A 518 -34.17 28.85 -16.01
CA LEU A 518 -35.30 28.44 -15.18
C LEU A 518 -36.24 27.53 -15.94
N ALA A 519 -37.06 26.80 -15.18
CA ALA A 519 -38.28 26.16 -15.68
C ALA A 519 -39.29 26.09 -14.53
N ARG A 520 -40.49 26.64 -14.74
CA ARG A 520 -41.58 26.69 -13.76
C ARG A 520 -42.93 26.60 -14.46
N ASN A 521 -44.00 26.58 -13.67
CA ASN A 521 -45.37 26.42 -14.19
C ASN A 521 -45.82 27.60 -15.05
N ASN A 522 -45.37 28.82 -14.74
CA ASN A 522 -45.79 30.05 -15.44
C ASN A 522 -45.37 30.06 -16.92
N GLU A 523 -44.25 29.43 -17.26
CA GLU A 523 -43.75 29.26 -18.63
C GLU A 523 -44.16 27.90 -19.20
N GLN A 524 -45.19 27.25 -18.65
CA GLN A 524 -45.69 25.94 -19.07
C GLN A 524 -44.58 24.88 -19.14
N HIS A 525 -43.64 24.91 -18.17
CA HIS A 525 -42.46 24.04 -18.12
C HIS A 525 -41.45 24.21 -19.27
N SER A 526 -41.59 25.25 -20.09
CA SER A 526 -40.58 25.66 -21.06
C SER A 526 -39.34 26.19 -20.34
N ALA A 527 -38.16 25.77 -20.79
CA ALA A 527 -36.90 26.26 -20.26
C ALA A 527 -36.61 27.66 -20.82
N ARG A 528 -36.31 28.62 -19.95
CA ARG A 528 -36.09 30.02 -20.33
C ARG A 528 -34.95 30.66 -19.54
N MET A 529 -34.36 31.70 -20.11
CA MET A 529 -33.43 32.57 -19.40
C MET A 529 -34.20 33.59 -18.56
N HIS A 530 -33.67 33.94 -17.40
CA HIS A 530 -34.23 34.98 -16.53
C HIS A 530 -33.15 35.58 -15.64
N ASN A 531 -33.38 36.80 -15.16
CA ASN A 531 -32.49 37.46 -14.21
C ASN A 531 -32.25 36.60 -12.95
N PRO A 532 -31.03 36.61 -12.39
CA PRO A 532 -30.64 35.71 -11.32
C PRO A 532 -31.40 36.04 -10.02
N GLY A 533 -31.98 35.00 -9.42
CA GLY A 533 -32.55 35.04 -8.08
C GLY A 533 -32.16 33.79 -7.29
N ASP A 534 -32.49 33.75 -6.00
CA ASP A 534 -32.32 32.56 -5.16
C ASP A 534 -33.59 31.69 -5.14
N TRP A 535 -34.17 31.46 -6.32
CA TRP A 535 -35.39 30.69 -6.47
C TRP A 535 -35.10 29.26 -6.90
N ASN A 536 -35.90 28.32 -6.40
CA ASN A 536 -35.69 26.90 -6.68
C ASN A 536 -35.99 26.52 -8.15
N ASP A 537 -36.70 27.37 -8.89
CA ASP A 537 -36.92 27.19 -10.34
C ASP A 537 -35.67 27.45 -11.19
N GLN A 538 -34.66 28.12 -10.64
CA GLN A 538 -33.35 28.36 -11.26
C GLN A 538 -32.27 27.35 -10.85
N LYS A 539 -32.58 26.42 -9.94
CA LYS A 539 -31.63 25.43 -9.41
C LYS A 539 -31.89 24.07 -10.04
N TRP A 540 -30.83 23.35 -10.40
CA TRP A 540 -30.91 22.11 -11.16
C TRP A 540 -30.04 21.02 -10.52
N PHE A 541 -30.64 19.87 -10.22
CA PHE A 541 -29.91 18.68 -9.78
C PHE A 541 -29.30 17.98 -10.98
N PHE A 542 -27.97 17.93 -11.00
CA PHE A 542 -27.21 17.11 -11.94
C PHE A 542 -26.98 15.75 -11.30
N LYS A 543 -27.33 14.70 -12.03
CA LYS A 543 -26.99 13.32 -11.68
C LYS A 543 -26.32 12.65 -12.87
N HIS A 544 -25.06 12.27 -12.70
CA HIS A 544 -24.23 11.62 -13.68
C HIS A 544 -24.64 10.17 -13.89
N LEU A 545 -24.68 9.75 -15.14
CA LEU A 545 -25.02 8.40 -15.56
C LEU A 545 -23.82 7.65 -16.17
N GLY A 546 -22.61 8.25 -16.16
CA GLY A 546 -21.43 7.76 -16.88
C GLY A 546 -21.21 8.45 -18.22
N ASN A 547 -19.99 8.39 -18.78
CA ASN A 547 -19.62 8.98 -20.09
C ASN A 547 -19.97 10.48 -20.27
N ASN A 548 -19.95 11.24 -19.17
CA ASN A 548 -20.43 12.64 -19.11
C ASN A 548 -21.87 12.83 -19.57
N ILE A 549 -22.71 11.80 -19.42
CA ILE A 549 -24.15 11.88 -19.62
C ILE A 549 -24.82 12.16 -18.28
N TYR A 550 -25.80 13.06 -18.26
CA TYR A 550 -26.47 13.52 -17.05
C TYR A 550 -27.98 13.52 -17.21
N THR A 551 -28.69 13.25 -16.12
CA THR A 551 -30.04 13.80 -15.94
C THR A 551 -29.94 15.16 -15.24
N ILE A 552 -30.75 16.12 -15.68
CA ILE A 552 -30.76 17.49 -15.16
C ILE A 552 -32.19 17.78 -14.69
N LYS A 553 -32.41 17.82 -13.38
CA LYS A 553 -33.75 17.90 -12.77
C LYS A 553 -33.97 19.26 -12.12
N ASN A 554 -35.02 19.97 -12.50
CA ASN A 554 -35.38 21.25 -11.90
C ASN A 554 -35.73 21.06 -10.42
N HIS A 555 -35.19 21.91 -9.54
CA HIS A 555 -35.32 21.76 -8.10
C HIS A 555 -36.71 22.14 -7.57
N LEU A 556 -37.38 23.13 -8.18
CA LEU A 556 -38.75 23.48 -7.81
C LEU A 556 -39.77 22.44 -8.27
N THR A 557 -39.75 22.10 -9.57
CA THR A 557 -40.82 21.29 -10.18
C THR A 557 -40.55 19.78 -10.09
N GLY A 558 -39.31 19.38 -9.84
CA GLY A 558 -38.91 17.98 -9.85
C GLY A 558 -38.95 17.31 -11.24
N LYS A 559 -39.01 18.10 -12.31
CA LYS A 559 -39.06 17.62 -13.70
C LYS A 559 -37.69 17.67 -14.37
N TYR A 560 -37.44 16.79 -15.34
CA TYR A 560 -36.16 16.62 -16.04
C TYR A 560 -36.12 17.45 -17.33
N LEU A 561 -35.02 18.16 -17.56
CA LEU A 561 -34.75 18.90 -18.79
C LEU A 561 -34.69 17.95 -19.98
N GLN A 562 -35.46 18.22 -21.02
CA GLN A 562 -35.59 17.35 -22.19
C GLN A 562 -35.87 18.15 -23.47
N VAL A 563 -35.49 17.58 -24.62
CA VAL A 563 -35.85 18.13 -25.93
C VAL A 563 -37.27 17.70 -26.28
N ASN A 564 -38.12 18.63 -26.70
CA ASN A 564 -39.51 18.30 -27.03
C ASN A 564 -39.60 17.31 -28.21
N ASN A 565 -40.54 16.36 -28.16
CA ASN A 565 -40.82 15.37 -29.21
C ASN A 565 -39.62 14.52 -29.68
N ASN A 566 -38.55 14.37 -28.89
CA ASN A 566 -37.37 13.57 -29.25
C ASN A 566 -36.72 13.99 -30.61
N SER A 567 -36.98 15.22 -31.08
CA SER A 567 -36.47 15.70 -32.38
C SER A 567 -34.99 16.08 -32.30
N CYS A 568 -34.28 15.91 -33.43
CA CYS A 568 -32.91 16.34 -33.64
C CYS A 568 -32.79 17.61 -34.50
N ASP A 569 -33.92 18.24 -34.83
CA ASP A 569 -33.95 19.43 -35.67
C ASP A 569 -33.56 20.68 -34.86
N GLY A 570 -33.00 21.68 -35.55
CA GLY A 570 -32.84 23.01 -34.95
C GLY A 570 -34.20 23.67 -34.67
N TRP A 571 -34.22 24.62 -33.74
CA TRP A 571 -35.41 25.37 -33.28
C TRP A 571 -36.37 24.58 -32.39
N VAL A 572 -36.04 23.35 -32.01
CA VAL A 572 -36.90 22.54 -31.14
C VAL A 572 -36.83 23.06 -29.70
N ASN A 573 -38.00 23.29 -29.12
CA ASN A 573 -38.12 23.80 -27.76
C ASN A 573 -37.54 22.82 -26.72
N VAL A 574 -36.90 23.35 -25.68
CA VAL A 574 -36.46 22.55 -24.53
C VAL A 574 -37.41 22.79 -23.36
N VAL A 575 -37.94 21.69 -22.82
CA VAL A 575 -38.97 21.69 -21.78
C VAL A 575 -38.54 20.82 -20.60
N THR A 576 -39.36 20.72 -19.56
CA THR A 576 -39.15 19.77 -18.45
C THR A 576 -40.27 18.73 -18.35
N GLY A 577 -39.91 17.44 -18.22
CA GLY A 577 -40.83 16.29 -18.19
C GLY A 577 -40.71 15.44 -16.92
N ASN A 578 -41.65 14.51 -16.69
CA ASN A 578 -41.71 13.69 -15.46
C ASN A 578 -40.77 12.47 -15.48
N THR A 579 -40.23 12.09 -16.64
CA THR A 579 -39.42 10.88 -16.82
C THR A 579 -38.01 11.20 -17.32
N PHE A 580 -37.10 10.24 -17.21
CA PHE A 580 -35.71 10.33 -17.69
C PHE A 580 -35.25 9.04 -18.38
N GLN A 581 -36.19 8.20 -18.80
CA GLN A 581 -35.91 6.87 -19.33
C GLN A 581 -35.36 6.95 -20.77
N GLU A 582 -35.80 7.95 -21.53
CA GLU A 582 -35.46 8.10 -22.94
C GLU A 582 -34.21 8.97 -23.17
N ALA A 583 -33.62 8.85 -24.36
CA ALA A 583 -32.34 9.50 -24.67
C ALA A 583 -32.42 11.04 -24.79
N HIS A 584 -33.55 11.59 -25.26
CA HIS A 584 -33.78 13.04 -25.37
C HIS A 584 -33.94 13.76 -24.01
N GLN A 585 -33.99 13.00 -22.92
CA GLN A 585 -34.12 13.46 -21.54
C GLN A 585 -32.77 13.43 -20.80
N LYS A 586 -31.70 13.01 -21.49
CA LYS A 586 -30.35 12.84 -20.97
C LYS A 586 -29.41 13.74 -21.75
N TRP A 587 -28.44 14.36 -21.10
CA TRP A 587 -27.57 15.34 -21.71
C TRP A 587 -26.11 14.93 -21.58
N LYS A 588 -25.43 14.74 -22.70
CA LYS A 588 -23.98 14.64 -22.76
C LYS A 588 -23.38 16.03 -22.61
N ILE A 589 -22.49 16.20 -21.64
CA ILE A 589 -21.84 17.48 -21.36
C ILE A 589 -20.37 17.40 -21.74
N ILE A 590 -19.91 18.40 -22.47
CA ILE A 590 -18.50 18.59 -22.81
C ILE A 590 -18.00 19.92 -22.23
N LYS A 591 -16.69 20.01 -21.98
CA LYS A 591 -16.04 21.23 -21.49
C LYS A 591 -15.20 21.83 -22.61
N ASN A 592 -15.49 23.08 -22.94
CA ASN A 592 -14.87 23.84 -24.01
C ASN A 592 -14.16 25.05 -23.39
N LYS A 593 -12.85 24.92 -23.13
CA LYS A 593 -12.05 25.85 -22.32
C LYS A 593 -12.64 26.03 -20.91
N GLU A 594 -13.31 27.15 -20.66
CA GLU A 594 -13.94 27.45 -19.36
C GLU A 594 -15.46 27.27 -19.32
N TYR A 595 -16.09 27.02 -20.48
CA TYR A 595 -17.54 26.85 -20.61
C TYR A 595 -17.93 25.39 -20.81
N TYR A 596 -19.22 25.11 -20.67
CA TYR A 596 -19.84 23.82 -20.92
C TYR A 596 -20.81 23.90 -22.10
N SER A 597 -20.97 22.80 -22.83
CA SER A 597 -22.04 22.62 -23.82
C SER A 597 -22.84 21.38 -23.46
N LEU A 598 -24.17 21.48 -23.53
CA LEU A 598 -25.11 20.40 -23.22
C LEU A 598 -25.69 19.87 -24.52
N ILE A 599 -25.41 18.62 -24.84
CA ILE A 599 -25.79 17.94 -26.08
C ILE A 599 -26.81 16.85 -25.71
N PRO A 600 -28.02 16.82 -26.29
CA PRO A 600 -29.00 15.79 -25.96
C PRO A 600 -28.49 14.42 -26.41
N SER A 601 -28.70 13.38 -25.61
CA SER A 601 -28.00 12.09 -25.82
C SER A 601 -28.50 11.33 -27.05
N ASN A 602 -29.67 11.69 -27.58
CA ASN A 602 -30.23 11.16 -28.82
C ASN A 602 -29.63 11.79 -30.09
N CYS A 603 -29.03 12.99 -30.03
CA CYS A 603 -28.58 13.74 -31.20
C CYS A 603 -27.25 14.46 -30.94
N GLN A 604 -26.22 14.18 -31.74
CA GLN A 604 -24.91 14.87 -31.62
C GLN A 604 -24.79 16.11 -32.52
N SER A 605 -25.77 16.34 -33.41
CA SER A 605 -25.80 17.44 -34.37
C SER A 605 -26.36 18.75 -33.81
N VAL A 606 -26.98 18.73 -32.62
CA VAL A 606 -27.58 19.90 -31.98
C VAL A 606 -27.19 20.00 -30.51
N ALA A 607 -27.24 21.20 -29.93
CA ALA A 607 -26.94 21.46 -28.53
C ALA A 607 -27.89 22.51 -27.93
N LEU A 608 -27.95 22.56 -26.59
CA LEU A 608 -28.72 23.53 -25.83
C LEU A 608 -28.27 24.96 -26.17
N ASP A 609 -29.21 25.77 -26.66
CA ASP A 609 -28.97 27.08 -27.26
C ASP A 609 -29.97 28.12 -26.73
N ARG A 610 -29.46 29.31 -26.41
CA ARG A 610 -30.29 30.48 -26.09
C ARG A 610 -30.76 31.12 -27.40
N ASN A 611 -32.05 31.05 -27.71
CA ASN A 611 -32.59 31.54 -28.98
C ASN A 611 -32.13 32.98 -29.29
N LYS A 612 -31.32 33.12 -30.35
CA LYS A 612 -30.71 34.39 -30.81
C LYS A 612 -29.88 35.13 -29.74
N GLY A 613 -29.57 34.51 -28.61
CA GLY A 613 -28.84 35.13 -27.49
C GLY A 613 -29.58 36.27 -26.79
N LEU A 614 -30.91 36.38 -26.95
CA LEU A 614 -31.72 37.47 -26.39
C LEU A 614 -31.75 37.45 -24.85
N ILE A 615 -32.06 38.60 -24.25
CA ILE A 615 -32.46 38.69 -22.83
C ILE A 615 -33.82 38.00 -22.68
N ASP A 616 -33.98 37.23 -21.61
CA ASP A 616 -35.16 36.39 -21.36
C ASP A 616 -35.47 35.39 -22.49
N ALA A 617 -34.43 34.99 -23.21
CA ALA A 617 -34.54 34.08 -24.34
C ALA A 617 -35.23 32.77 -23.96
N ASN A 618 -36.06 32.27 -24.89
CA ASN A 618 -36.46 30.89 -24.88
C ASN A 618 -35.25 29.98 -25.13
N VAL A 619 -35.20 28.82 -24.48
CA VAL A 619 -34.13 27.84 -24.68
C VAL A 619 -34.59 26.74 -25.63
N GLN A 620 -33.77 26.48 -26.63
CA GLN A 620 -34.03 25.53 -27.71
C GLN A 620 -32.81 24.64 -27.91
N VAL A 621 -32.90 23.68 -28.84
CA VAL A 621 -31.70 23.07 -29.44
C VAL A 621 -31.43 23.68 -30.81
N TRP A 622 -30.16 23.89 -31.12
CA TRP A 622 -29.69 24.42 -32.40
C TRP A 622 -28.46 23.66 -32.88
N THR A 623 -28.13 23.73 -34.18
CA THR A 623 -26.96 23.08 -34.77
C THR A 623 -25.72 23.30 -33.91
N PHE A 624 -25.09 22.21 -33.50
CA PHE A 624 -24.02 22.23 -32.51
C PHE A 624 -22.75 22.85 -33.11
N ASP A 625 -22.31 23.95 -32.52
CA ASP A 625 -21.07 24.67 -32.87
C ASP A 625 -20.46 25.26 -31.58
N TYR A 626 -19.45 24.58 -31.04
CA TYR A 626 -18.83 25.02 -29.79
C TYR A 626 -17.76 26.11 -29.97
N ILE A 627 -17.31 26.35 -31.21
CA ILE A 627 -16.23 27.30 -31.49
C ILE A 627 -16.86 28.70 -31.58
N ASP A 628 -17.80 28.88 -32.49
CA ASP A 628 -18.26 30.20 -32.91
C ASP A 628 -19.63 30.60 -32.35
N ASN A 629 -20.45 29.66 -31.85
CA ASN A 629 -21.75 30.00 -31.28
C ASN A 629 -21.69 30.29 -29.76
N PRO A 630 -21.79 31.56 -29.31
CA PRO A 630 -21.77 31.89 -27.88
C PRO A 630 -23.08 31.55 -27.15
N ASN A 631 -24.15 31.27 -27.88
CA ASN A 631 -25.46 30.92 -27.28
C ASN A 631 -25.49 29.50 -26.72
N GLN A 632 -24.50 28.67 -27.08
CA GLN A 632 -24.32 27.28 -26.62
C GLN A 632 -23.24 27.11 -25.54
N LYS A 633 -22.71 28.23 -25.03
CA LYS A 633 -21.69 28.28 -23.98
C LYS A 633 -22.35 28.59 -22.64
N TRP A 634 -22.20 27.67 -21.68
CA TRP A 634 -22.86 27.74 -20.37
C TRP A 634 -21.86 27.76 -19.23
N ASN A 635 -22.10 28.61 -18.24
CA ASN A 635 -21.44 28.59 -16.94
C ASN A 635 -22.25 27.69 -16.00
N ILE A 636 -21.62 26.66 -15.42
CA ILE A 636 -22.29 25.74 -14.49
C ILE A 636 -21.56 25.76 -13.15
N PHE A 637 -22.25 26.18 -12.08
CA PHE A 637 -21.66 26.32 -10.75
C PHE A 637 -22.63 25.90 -9.63
N SER A 638 -22.09 25.33 -8.56
CA SER A 638 -22.88 24.71 -7.49
C SER A 638 -23.64 25.73 -6.65
N VAL A 639 -24.89 25.43 -6.31
CA VAL A 639 -25.69 26.18 -5.34
C VAL A 639 -25.07 26.01 -3.94
N GLY A 640 -24.89 27.09 -3.19
CA GLY A 640 -24.30 27.06 -1.85
C GLY A 640 -22.79 27.33 -1.80
N ARG A 641 -22.12 27.43 -2.95
CA ARG A 641 -20.92 28.26 -3.04
C ARG A 641 -21.38 29.69 -3.31
N SER A 642 -21.06 30.62 -2.41
CA SER A 642 -20.97 32.04 -2.80
C SER A 642 -20.12 32.13 -4.06
N LYS A 643 -20.35 33.12 -4.94
CA LYS A 643 -19.50 33.39 -6.12
C LYS A 643 -18.04 33.15 -5.72
N GLU A 644 -17.52 31.98 -6.07
CA GLU A 644 -16.09 31.74 -6.07
C GLU A 644 -15.63 32.60 -7.23
N THR A 645 -15.35 33.87 -6.94
CA THR A 645 -14.16 34.51 -7.48
C THR A 645 -13.11 33.42 -7.50
N ARG A 646 -12.68 33.01 -8.70
CA ARG A 646 -11.57 32.08 -8.88
C ARG A 646 -10.37 32.65 -8.12
N ILE A 647 -10.22 32.30 -6.85
CA ILE A 647 -8.96 32.40 -6.12
C ILE A 647 -8.38 30.98 -6.16
N LYS A 648 -7.85 30.62 -7.33
CA LYS A 648 -6.78 29.63 -7.37
C LYS A 648 -5.55 30.34 -6.84
N ASN A 649 -4.99 29.78 -5.76
CA ASN A 649 -3.87 30.23 -4.93
C ASN A 649 -4.32 31.11 -3.76
N THR A 650 -4.37 30.54 -2.56
CA THR A 650 -4.55 31.31 -1.31
C THR A 650 -3.30 32.12 -0.92
N TYR A 651 -2.19 31.91 -1.63
CA TYR A 651 -0.96 32.68 -1.49
C TYR A 651 -0.05 32.52 -2.72
N SER A 652 0.85 33.48 -2.96
CA SER A 652 1.98 33.37 -3.88
C SER A 652 3.29 33.69 -3.15
N ILE A 653 4.39 33.03 -3.51
CA ILE A 653 5.72 33.33 -2.94
C ILE A 653 6.74 33.54 -4.05
N TYR A 654 7.44 34.66 -4.02
CA TYR A 654 8.42 34.99 -5.04
C TYR A 654 9.46 36.04 -4.59
N PRO A 655 10.68 35.98 -5.12
CA PRO A 655 11.24 34.86 -5.88
C PRO A 655 11.44 33.62 -4.98
N ASN A 656 11.20 32.43 -5.53
CA ASN A 656 11.53 31.17 -4.86
C ASN A 656 12.22 30.25 -5.88
N PRO A 657 13.56 30.08 -5.82
CA PRO A 657 14.44 30.42 -4.69
C PRO A 657 14.69 31.93 -4.48
N ALA A 658 14.78 32.36 -3.21
CA ALA A 658 15.06 33.74 -2.79
C ALA A 658 16.55 33.96 -2.50
N THR A 659 17.09 35.14 -2.79
CA THR A 659 18.49 35.51 -2.52
C THR A 659 18.61 36.50 -1.36
N HIS A 660 17.88 37.62 -1.43
CA HIS A 660 17.90 38.68 -0.42
C HIS A 660 16.49 38.98 0.11
N ILE A 661 15.48 38.95 -0.76
CA ILE A 661 14.10 39.30 -0.43
C ILE A 661 13.17 38.16 -0.82
N LEU A 662 12.18 37.87 0.03
CA LEU A 662 11.07 36.96 -0.26
C LEU A 662 9.74 37.71 -0.05
N ASN A 663 8.95 37.81 -1.12
CA ASN A 663 7.59 38.33 -1.05
C ASN A 663 6.59 37.18 -0.86
N ILE A 664 5.60 37.40 -0.01
CA ILE A 664 4.48 36.51 0.24
C ILE A 664 3.21 37.32 -0.02
N GLU A 665 2.54 37.04 -1.12
CA GLU A 665 1.22 37.61 -1.40
C GLU A 665 0.16 36.69 -0.78
N LEU A 666 -0.73 37.24 0.02
CA LEU A 666 -1.74 36.52 0.79
C LEU A 666 -3.13 37.07 0.44
N TYR A 667 -4.02 36.17 0.04
CA TYR A 667 -5.40 36.52 -0.30
C TYR A 667 -6.39 36.22 0.84
N ILE A 668 -5.86 36.06 2.06
CA ILE A 668 -6.60 35.84 3.32
C ILE A 668 -5.95 36.62 4.48
N LYS A 669 -6.74 37.00 5.50
CA LYS A 669 -6.24 37.62 6.73
C LYS A 669 -5.40 36.65 7.56
N TYR A 670 -4.41 37.15 8.30
CA TYR A 670 -3.55 36.37 9.19
C TYR A 670 -3.20 37.13 10.47
N ASP A 671 -2.87 36.41 11.54
CA ASP A 671 -2.52 36.95 12.86
C ASP A 671 -1.04 36.77 13.21
N ASP A 672 -0.38 35.74 12.65
CA ASP A 672 0.99 35.35 13.02
C ASP A 672 1.72 34.66 11.84
N ILE A 673 2.98 35.03 11.62
CA ILE A 673 3.86 34.42 10.62
C ILE A 673 5.18 34.04 11.30
N LYS A 674 5.62 32.81 11.06
CA LYS A 674 6.79 32.18 11.68
C LYS A 674 7.66 31.50 10.63
N VAL A 675 8.97 31.69 10.67
CA VAL A 675 9.91 30.97 9.79
C VAL A 675 10.72 29.96 10.58
N MET A 676 10.83 28.76 10.03
CA MET A 676 11.53 27.62 10.61
C MET A 676 12.54 27.07 9.61
N ASN A 677 13.66 26.55 10.12
CA ASN A 677 14.60 25.77 9.32
C ASN A 677 14.07 24.34 9.06
N SER A 678 14.82 23.53 8.31
CA SER A 678 14.45 22.14 7.99
C SER A 678 14.42 21.19 9.20
N LEU A 679 14.94 21.62 10.36
CA LEU A 679 14.90 20.88 11.62
C LEU A 679 13.70 21.31 12.51
N GLY A 680 12.88 22.24 12.04
CA GLY A 680 11.73 22.77 12.79
C GLY A 680 12.09 23.83 13.85
N GLU A 681 13.33 24.31 13.86
CA GLU A 681 13.78 25.34 14.78
C GLU A 681 13.41 26.73 14.25
N MET A 682 12.98 27.62 15.15
CA MET A 682 12.56 28.97 14.82
C MET A 682 13.75 29.86 14.45
N VAL A 683 13.64 30.59 13.35
CA VAL A 683 14.64 31.57 12.93
C VAL A 683 14.42 32.89 13.70
N PRO A 684 15.42 33.41 14.44
CA PRO A 684 15.28 34.69 15.14
C PRO A 684 15.28 35.88 14.15
N ASN A 685 14.59 36.97 14.53
CA ASN A 685 14.53 38.28 13.83
C ASN A 685 13.60 38.46 12.63
N ILE A 686 12.43 37.80 12.59
CA ILE A 686 11.33 38.25 11.71
C ILE A 686 10.26 38.92 12.59
N PRO A 687 10.02 40.24 12.45
CA PRO A 687 9.07 40.96 13.30
C PRO A 687 7.66 40.36 13.20
N LYS A 688 6.94 40.32 14.33
CA LYS A 688 5.49 40.10 14.31
C LYS A 688 4.84 41.26 13.57
N GLN A 689 4.49 41.06 12.31
CA GLN A 689 3.69 42.03 11.58
C GLN A 689 2.21 41.64 11.68
N LYS A 690 1.44 42.45 12.41
CA LYS A 690 -0.02 42.52 12.22
C LYS A 690 -0.25 43.43 11.04
N SER A 691 -0.59 42.87 9.89
CA SER A 691 -0.86 43.65 8.69
C SER A 691 -2.18 43.21 8.06
N THR A 692 -2.96 44.18 7.57
CA THR A 692 -4.11 43.95 6.69
C THR A 692 -3.70 43.96 5.21
N GLU A 693 -2.41 44.09 4.92
CA GLU A 693 -1.88 44.19 3.57
C GLU A 693 -1.82 42.82 2.88
N SER A 694 -2.03 42.85 1.58
CA SER A 694 -2.12 41.68 0.72
C SER A 694 -0.75 41.10 0.35
N ILE A 695 0.34 41.84 0.61
CA ILE A 695 1.72 41.47 0.25
C ILE A 695 2.63 41.74 1.45
N LEU A 696 3.33 40.71 1.89
CA LEU A 696 4.39 40.80 2.90
C LEU A 696 5.75 40.65 2.24
N THR A 697 6.66 41.59 2.49
CA THR A 697 8.05 41.51 2.04
C THR A 697 8.97 41.22 3.23
N MET A 698 9.74 40.13 3.14
CA MET A 698 10.72 39.76 4.16
C MET A 698 12.15 39.81 3.63
N ASP A 699 13.05 40.42 4.40
CA ASP A 699 14.49 40.31 4.18
C ASP A 699 14.99 38.96 4.71
N VAL A 700 15.52 38.15 3.81
CA VAL A 700 16.06 36.81 4.09
C VAL A 700 17.58 36.75 3.88
N SER A 701 18.24 37.90 3.71
CA SER A 701 19.68 38.00 3.39
C SER A 701 20.56 37.31 4.45
N ASN A 702 20.15 37.38 5.71
CA ASN A 702 20.88 36.81 6.85
C ASN A 702 20.66 35.28 7.02
N LEU A 703 19.86 34.64 6.18
CA LEU A 703 19.65 33.19 6.21
C LEU A 703 20.74 32.46 5.43
N ASN A 704 21.27 31.37 6.01
CA ASN A 704 22.14 30.46 5.28
C ASN A 704 21.38 29.80 4.12
N PRO A 705 22.04 29.48 2.99
CA PRO A 705 21.43 28.72 1.89
C PRO A 705 20.79 27.41 2.38
N GLY A 706 19.55 27.13 1.96
CA GLY A 706 18.82 25.96 2.43
C GLY A 706 17.30 26.00 2.26
N LEU A 707 16.63 24.95 2.73
CA LEU A 707 15.17 24.83 2.73
C LEU A 707 14.59 25.38 4.04
N TYR A 708 13.62 26.29 3.91
CA TYR A 708 12.92 26.91 5.03
C TYR A 708 11.41 26.77 4.90
N PHE A 709 10.71 26.85 6.04
CA PHE A 709 9.27 26.73 6.14
C PHE A 709 8.67 27.95 6.81
N ILE A 710 7.62 28.53 6.21
CA ILE A 710 6.85 29.64 6.75
C ILE A 710 5.51 29.10 7.24
N LYS A 711 5.26 29.19 8.55
CA LYS A 711 3.96 28.90 9.14
C LYS A 711 3.16 30.19 9.28
N ILE A 712 2.00 30.24 8.63
CA ILE A 712 1.03 31.35 8.68
C ILE A 712 -0.17 30.88 9.50
N SER A 713 -0.59 31.66 10.48
CA SER A 713 -1.72 31.33 11.34
C SER A 713 -2.78 32.44 11.34
N TYR A 714 -4.04 32.05 11.32
CA TYR A 714 -5.21 32.91 11.50
C TYR A 714 -6.20 32.20 12.41
N GLN A 715 -6.53 32.81 13.55
CA GLN A 715 -7.32 32.18 14.62
C GLN A 715 -6.76 30.79 15.00
N LYS A 716 -7.56 29.72 14.95
CA LYS A 716 -7.16 28.34 15.29
C LYS A 716 -6.59 27.56 14.10
N ILE A 717 -6.44 28.18 12.93
CA ILE A 717 -6.01 27.51 11.69
C ILE A 717 -4.60 27.97 11.36
N SER A 718 -3.72 27.02 11.03
CA SER A 718 -2.37 27.32 10.54
C SER A 718 -2.05 26.56 9.25
N ARG A 719 -1.33 27.21 8.34
CA ARG A 719 -0.77 26.60 7.12
C ARG A 719 0.74 26.78 7.08
N THR A 720 1.43 25.82 6.47
CA THR A 720 2.89 25.85 6.30
C THR A 720 3.24 25.90 4.81
N ILE A 721 4.11 26.82 4.44
CA ILE A 721 4.59 27.07 3.08
C ILE A 721 6.10 26.82 3.06
N ARG A 722 6.67 26.37 1.93
CA ARG A 722 8.12 26.14 1.78
C ARG A 722 8.76 27.16 0.85
N PHE A 723 9.98 27.62 1.16
CA PHE A 723 10.81 28.37 0.23
C PHE A 723 12.28 27.95 0.33
N ILE A 724 13.05 28.22 -0.73
CA ILE A 724 14.48 27.90 -0.81
C ILE A 724 15.26 29.23 -0.73
N LYS A 725 16.20 29.33 0.21
CA LYS A 725 17.22 30.38 0.24
C LYS A 725 18.42 29.91 -0.59
N LYS A 726 18.81 30.71 -1.58
CA LYS A 726 20.05 30.53 -2.33
C LYS A 726 21.25 31.12 -1.62
#